data_AF-A0A061QYS2-F1
#
_entry.id   AF-A0A061QYS2-F1
#
_cell.length_a   1.000
_cell.length_b   1.000
_cell.length_c   1.000
_cell.angle_alpha   90.00
_cell.angle_beta   90.00
_cell.angle_gamma   90.00
#
_symmetry.space_group_name_H-M   'P 1'
#
loop_
_entity.id
_entity.type
_entity.pdbx_description
1 polymer ?
#
loop_
_entity_poly.entity_id
_entity_poly.type
_entity_poly.pdbx_seq_one_letter_code
_entity_poly.pdbx_strand_id
1 'polypeptide(L)'
;MREYTFLVRILGGQHFPREVNNILLCLTFGGESQFKTISKGVSKTTWSSALELTWVISAEKLRNITNSGTTSCKLTCSDVGSGAPLGWVVLDLRTAKLNANRKDTRGEVFILTGSSQQEKTGSAQLQIFHSFQERSLTSAQGTTDAEVSIRKSVAAGSDEMRHSQDLASACTGFAESPPQVSALATDERPGECKDATLQDGISNLSGGNDVEPSELFRRFRMAVDLRSLQAYKSLPVNLASVFVQAFLPKDIKGIVSRGNRTPFPTPLKTFPSTDVSRGSEVALPNGYASIEFSCDVMTLASSLAAEPHMTIEIWHKERLKKDMMLGVASVPLAVLLQEPWVDRYAAVYARVSYPGEDEKKVQVAAVRVVLSLEELGLAAPPAPLAPHPLRQSTGRAGGSERPRGKAAPEEQQHAVGEGSAGGHTSPGEEEHPKQGEGAVGDQETLGPSAEEIQAAFELEVWKREAEKQWREELRAREEERLSILEAEWRNRESLRDAEFSARREAYSKLESRAREVLKDMASREAKLVAAEESLASRRAELERAAAARISEAEAAVRRLQVECEHQLELERHRNEELARSRTAAEERARSAQARADAVEAAFEEYRDSQRHTDEARLQSQLREVQDALRAAEERARVALEGKARYRQQVGRLVAEIRELKSARASEQQQLLSRLDEISARRAIGGRVAAARTHGQELQLLRRQLDELRAATAKAAGDGEDPAAGSAAAEGKENLRPPQRQKSPGSPKLAPVRAEIARLEEERRALTGTGMYEEGDPLIAEIDRQLEGLRRAEGAR
;
A
#
# COMPACT_ATOMS: atom_id res chain seq x y z
N MET A 1 0.29 -2.94 1.44
CA MET A 1 0.38 -1.91 0.37
C MET A 1 -0.89 -1.06 0.41
N ARG A 2 -0.84 0.23 0.04
CA ARG A 2 -2.03 1.05 -0.19
C ARG A 2 -2.25 1.19 -1.69
N GLU A 3 -3.44 0.88 -2.16
CA GLU A 3 -3.83 1.07 -3.56
C GLU A 3 -4.83 2.22 -3.64
N TYR A 4 -4.66 3.07 -4.65
CA TYR A 4 -5.60 4.14 -4.96
C TYR A 4 -6.33 3.82 -6.25
N THR A 5 -7.65 3.90 -6.20
CA THR A 5 -8.49 3.84 -7.38
C THR A 5 -8.72 5.27 -7.88
N PHE A 6 -8.22 5.60 -9.06
CA PHE A 6 -8.56 6.83 -9.76
C PHE A 6 -9.80 6.55 -10.63
N LEU A 7 -10.93 7.11 -10.21
CA LEU A 7 -12.22 6.96 -10.86
C LEU A 7 -12.49 8.19 -11.73
N VAL A 8 -12.88 7.98 -12.98
CA VAL A 8 -13.41 9.01 -13.88
C VAL A 8 -14.77 8.54 -14.40
N ARG A 9 -15.83 9.18 -13.94
CA ARG A 9 -17.21 8.89 -14.27
C ARG A 9 -17.75 9.93 -15.25
N ILE A 10 -18.21 9.49 -16.40
CA ILE A 10 -18.84 10.35 -17.40
C ILE A 10 -20.34 10.25 -17.19
N LEU A 11 -20.93 11.36 -16.78
CA LEU A 11 -22.34 11.47 -16.39
C LEU A 11 -23.21 11.84 -17.59
N GLY A 12 -22.63 12.53 -18.56
CA GLY A 12 -23.15 12.60 -19.90
C GLY A 12 -22.41 13.56 -20.83
N GLY A 13 -23.08 13.94 -21.91
CA GLY A 13 -22.50 14.81 -22.93
C GLY A 13 -23.58 15.53 -23.74
N GLN A 14 -23.24 16.71 -24.24
CA GLN A 14 -24.14 17.63 -24.96
C GLN A 14 -23.42 18.22 -26.20
N HIS A 15 -24.19 18.79 -27.13
CA HIS A 15 -23.68 19.47 -28.34
C HIS A 15 -22.78 18.61 -29.26
N PHE A 16 -22.99 17.29 -29.28
CA PHE A 16 -22.33 16.40 -30.25
C PHE A 16 -23.05 16.42 -31.62
N PRO A 17 -22.32 16.24 -32.75
CA PRO A 17 -22.91 16.16 -34.08
C PRO A 17 -23.97 15.05 -34.18
N ARG A 18 -24.99 15.25 -35.03
CA ARG A 18 -26.08 14.27 -35.17
C ARG A 18 -25.61 12.95 -35.77
N GLU A 19 -24.60 13.00 -36.63
CA GLU A 19 -23.97 11.89 -37.37
C GLU A 19 -23.11 10.98 -36.49
N VAL A 20 -22.60 11.49 -35.36
CA VAL A 20 -21.79 10.69 -34.42
C VAL A 20 -22.71 9.81 -33.58
N ASN A 21 -22.70 8.51 -33.89
CA ASN A 21 -23.48 7.50 -33.18
C ASN A 21 -22.69 6.81 -32.06
N ASN A 22 -21.38 6.65 -32.23
CA ASN A 22 -20.50 5.93 -31.31
C ASN A 22 -19.24 6.75 -31.03
N ILE A 23 -18.92 6.97 -29.76
CA ILE A 23 -17.72 7.70 -29.33
C ILE A 23 -16.77 6.75 -28.61
N LEU A 24 -15.52 6.74 -29.04
CA LEU A 24 -14.40 6.17 -28.31
C LEU A 24 -13.82 7.24 -27.37
N LEU A 25 -13.72 6.89 -26.10
CA LEU A 25 -13.04 7.70 -25.09
C LEU A 25 -11.75 7.01 -24.71
N CYS A 26 -10.65 7.73 -24.78
CA CYS A 26 -9.35 7.29 -24.29
C CYS A 26 -8.91 8.23 -23.17
N LEU A 27 -8.76 7.73 -21.95
CA LEU A 27 -8.09 8.48 -20.90
C LEU A 27 -6.63 8.03 -20.84
N THR A 28 -5.71 8.98 -20.85
CA THR A 28 -4.26 8.75 -20.77
C THR A 28 -3.73 9.34 -19.46
N PHE A 29 -3.02 8.51 -18.70
CA PHE A 29 -2.38 8.91 -17.45
C PHE A 29 -1.05 8.19 -17.24
N GLY A 30 0.02 8.94 -16.94
CA GLY A 30 1.35 8.37 -16.67
C GLY A 30 1.98 7.58 -17.83
N GLY A 31 1.52 7.78 -19.07
CA GLY A 31 1.92 7.01 -20.26
C GLY A 31 1.02 5.80 -20.57
N GLU A 32 0.16 5.40 -19.65
CA GLU A 32 -0.83 4.34 -19.85
C GLU A 32 -2.15 4.92 -20.37
N SER A 33 -2.88 4.16 -21.18
CA SER A 33 -4.18 4.56 -21.71
C SER A 33 -5.22 3.45 -21.54
N GLN A 34 -6.43 3.80 -21.10
CA GLN A 34 -7.60 2.91 -21.16
C GLN A 34 -8.63 3.51 -22.09
N PHE A 35 -9.36 2.63 -22.77
CA PHE A 35 -10.33 2.96 -23.80
C PHE A 35 -11.71 2.45 -23.38
N LYS A 36 -12.75 3.23 -23.66
CA LYS A 36 -14.14 2.78 -23.47
C LYS A 36 -15.04 3.44 -24.51
N THR A 37 -15.89 2.65 -25.13
CA THR A 37 -16.82 3.11 -26.17
C THR A 37 -18.18 3.41 -25.54
N ILE A 38 -18.82 4.48 -25.97
CA ILE A 38 -20.23 4.77 -25.69
C ILE A 38 -20.99 4.80 -27.02
N SER A 39 -22.20 4.24 -27.05
CA SER A 39 -23.16 4.39 -28.13
C SER A 39 -24.31 5.33 -27.72
N LYS A 40 -24.86 6.04 -28.70
CA LYS A 40 -25.95 7.00 -28.51
C LYS A 40 -27.31 6.29 -28.50
N GLY A 41 -28.03 6.39 -27.39
CA GLY A 41 -29.42 5.95 -27.30
C GLY A 41 -30.35 6.78 -28.19
N VAL A 42 -31.38 6.13 -28.75
CA VAL A 42 -32.32 6.77 -29.67
C VAL A 42 -33.09 7.91 -28.97
N SER A 43 -33.10 9.09 -29.59
CA SER A 43 -33.94 10.26 -29.24
C SER A 43 -33.62 11.10 -27.98
N LYS A 44 -32.36 11.46 -27.74
CA LYS A 44 -32.00 12.76 -27.12
C LYS A 44 -30.57 13.20 -27.46
N THR A 45 -30.28 14.50 -27.38
CA THR A 45 -28.94 15.10 -27.53
C THR A 45 -28.02 14.89 -26.31
N THR A 46 -28.52 14.20 -25.29
CA THR A 46 -27.82 13.89 -24.04
C THR A 46 -27.33 12.45 -24.01
N TRP A 47 -26.03 12.26 -23.87
CA TRP A 47 -25.42 10.93 -23.66
C TRP A 47 -25.72 10.47 -22.22
N SER A 48 -26.84 9.80 -21.95
CA SER A 48 -27.27 9.48 -20.57
C SER A 48 -26.96 8.03 -20.15
N SER A 49 -25.68 7.72 -19.97
CA SER A 49 -25.20 6.47 -19.36
C SER A 49 -24.02 6.77 -18.44
N ALA A 50 -24.15 6.48 -17.16
CA ALA A 50 -23.17 6.83 -16.14
C ALA A 50 -21.93 5.91 -16.21
N LEU A 51 -21.02 6.22 -17.14
CA LEU A 51 -19.88 5.38 -17.52
C LEU A 51 -18.70 5.58 -16.58
N GLU A 52 -18.28 4.54 -15.86
CA GLU A 52 -17.07 4.58 -15.02
C GLU A 52 -15.84 4.06 -15.78
N LEU A 53 -14.80 4.88 -15.87
CA LEU A 53 -13.43 4.53 -16.22
C LEU A 53 -12.63 4.45 -14.92
N THR A 54 -11.90 3.35 -14.72
CA THR A 54 -11.35 3.02 -13.40
C THR A 54 -9.90 2.56 -13.53
N TRP A 55 -8.97 3.35 -12.98
CA TRP A 55 -7.57 2.99 -12.83
C TRP A 55 -7.29 2.53 -11.41
N VAL A 56 -6.64 1.39 -11.26
CA VAL A 56 -5.97 1.00 -10.00
C VAL A 56 -4.51 1.42 -10.10
N ILE A 57 -4.04 2.19 -9.13
CA ILE A 57 -2.70 2.79 -9.11
C ILE A 57 -2.12 2.57 -7.71
N SER A 58 -0.94 1.94 -7.61
CA SER A 58 -0.28 1.80 -6.31
C SER A 58 0.11 3.17 -5.75
N ALA A 59 0.14 3.30 -4.41
CA ALA A 59 0.57 4.54 -3.75
C ALA A 59 1.95 5.03 -4.24
N GLU A 60 2.87 4.11 -4.53
CA GLU A 60 4.20 4.37 -5.07
C GLU A 60 4.13 4.91 -6.51
N LYS A 61 3.36 4.26 -7.40
CA LYS A 61 3.19 4.71 -8.79
C LYS A 61 2.52 6.08 -8.85
N LEU A 62 1.50 6.33 -8.01
CA LEU A 62 0.83 7.63 -7.92
C LEU A 62 1.79 8.72 -7.40
N ARG A 63 2.64 8.40 -6.42
CA ARG A 63 3.69 9.29 -5.91
C ARG A 63 4.73 9.60 -6.98
N ASN A 64 5.17 8.60 -7.74
CA ASN A 64 6.14 8.77 -8.83
C ASN A 64 5.59 9.65 -9.96
N ILE A 65 4.33 9.44 -10.39
CA ILE A 65 3.68 10.29 -11.40
C ILE A 65 3.45 11.73 -10.88
N THR A 66 3.16 11.89 -9.59
CA THR A 66 3.07 13.24 -8.99
C THR A 66 4.45 13.91 -8.94
N ASN A 67 5.50 13.16 -8.58
CA ASN A 67 6.89 13.64 -8.50
C ASN A 67 7.49 13.97 -9.87
N SER A 68 7.06 13.35 -10.96
CA SER A 68 7.48 13.69 -12.33
C SER A 68 6.86 14.99 -12.85
N GLY A 69 6.13 15.75 -12.01
CA GLY A 69 5.46 16.99 -12.38
C GLY A 69 4.12 16.80 -13.10
N THR A 70 3.67 15.55 -13.31
CA THR A 70 2.41 15.26 -13.99
C THR A 70 1.23 15.51 -13.05
N THR A 71 0.58 16.65 -13.20
CA THR A 71 -0.54 17.09 -12.34
C THR A 71 -1.94 16.83 -12.93
N SER A 72 -2.02 16.21 -14.12
CA SER A 72 -3.31 16.02 -14.81
C SER A 72 -3.36 14.77 -15.71
N CYS A 73 -4.58 14.32 -16.00
CA CYS A 73 -4.88 13.23 -16.94
C CYS A 73 -5.51 13.81 -18.21
N LYS A 74 -5.25 13.23 -19.39
CA LYS A 74 -5.84 13.69 -20.67
C LYS A 74 -6.91 12.73 -21.15
N LEU A 75 -8.16 13.18 -21.27
CA LEU A 75 -9.26 12.44 -21.88
C LEU A 75 -9.41 12.88 -23.33
N THR A 76 -9.16 12.00 -24.30
CA THR A 76 -9.45 12.23 -25.71
C THR A 76 -10.76 11.53 -26.10
N CYS A 77 -11.42 12.13 -27.09
CA CYS A 77 -12.74 11.75 -27.59
C CYS A 77 -12.63 11.66 -29.12
N SER A 78 -13.02 10.53 -29.71
CA SER A 78 -13.00 10.32 -31.16
C SER A 78 -14.24 9.55 -31.62
N ASP A 79 -14.67 9.76 -32.86
CA ASP A 79 -15.74 8.97 -33.46
C ASP A 79 -15.23 7.55 -33.80
N VAL A 80 -16.02 6.52 -33.50
CA VAL A 80 -15.69 5.12 -33.81
C VAL A 80 -15.84 4.83 -35.30
N GLY A 81 -16.77 5.51 -36.01
CA GLY A 81 -17.04 5.25 -37.42
C GLY A 81 -15.94 5.77 -38.35
N SER A 82 -15.55 7.02 -38.18
CA SER A 82 -14.52 7.70 -38.99
C SER A 82 -13.11 7.66 -38.39
N GLY A 83 -12.97 7.32 -37.11
CA GLY A 83 -11.71 7.48 -36.36
C GLY A 83 -11.31 8.94 -36.09
N ALA A 84 -12.13 9.92 -36.48
CA ALA A 84 -11.78 11.34 -36.39
C ALA A 84 -11.78 11.84 -34.93
N PRO A 85 -10.80 12.66 -34.51
CA PRO A 85 -10.78 13.25 -33.18
C PRO A 85 -11.88 14.30 -33.03
N LEU A 86 -12.79 14.05 -32.09
CA LEU A 86 -13.87 14.97 -31.69
C LEU A 86 -13.38 16.02 -30.69
N GLY A 87 -12.26 15.77 -30.01
CA GLY A 87 -11.57 16.72 -29.14
C GLY A 87 -10.99 16.06 -27.89
N TRP A 88 -10.54 16.87 -26.93
CA TRP A 88 -9.98 16.38 -25.68
C TRP A 88 -10.21 17.33 -24.50
N VAL A 89 -10.08 16.80 -23.29
CA VAL A 89 -10.20 17.47 -22.00
C VAL A 89 -9.02 17.08 -21.12
N VAL A 90 -8.61 17.95 -20.21
CA VAL A 90 -7.59 17.67 -19.20
C VAL A 90 -8.21 17.75 -17.81
N LEU A 91 -8.01 16.71 -17.01
CA LEU A 91 -8.57 16.54 -15.66
C LEU A 91 -7.45 16.72 -14.62
N ASP A 92 -7.56 17.73 -13.73
CA ASP A 92 -6.55 17.99 -12.70
C ASP A 92 -6.62 16.95 -11.56
N LEU A 93 -5.48 16.38 -11.16
CA LEU A 93 -5.39 15.44 -10.04
C LEU A 93 -5.73 16.09 -8.69
N ARG A 94 -5.51 17.41 -8.55
CA ARG A 94 -5.86 18.16 -7.33
C ARG A 94 -7.38 18.23 -7.16
N THR A 95 -8.14 18.45 -8.24
CA THR A 95 -9.61 18.43 -8.16
C THR A 95 -10.12 17.01 -7.86
N ALA A 96 -9.50 15.95 -8.39
CA ALA A 96 -9.83 14.57 -8.00
C ALA A 96 -9.55 14.24 -6.52
N LYS A 97 -8.44 14.73 -5.96
CA LYS A 97 -8.12 14.59 -4.52
C LYS A 97 -9.11 15.38 -3.65
N LEU A 98 -9.58 16.53 -4.13
CA LEU A 98 -10.57 17.35 -3.42
C LEU A 98 -11.97 16.73 -3.51
N ASN A 99 -12.33 16.14 -4.64
CA ASN A 99 -13.58 15.42 -4.84
C ASN A 99 -13.67 14.12 -4.04
N ALA A 100 -12.54 13.46 -3.73
CA ALA A 100 -12.50 12.31 -2.81
C ALA A 100 -13.09 12.61 -1.42
N ASN A 101 -12.99 13.87 -0.96
CA ASN A 101 -13.49 14.34 0.33
C ASN A 101 -14.89 14.96 0.24
N ARG A 102 -15.47 15.11 -0.96
CA ARG A 102 -16.79 15.71 -1.18
C ARG A 102 -17.88 14.63 -1.25
N LYS A 103 -19.05 14.93 -0.70
CA LYS A 103 -20.26 14.09 -0.82
C LYS A 103 -21.05 14.34 -2.11
N ASP A 104 -20.67 15.34 -2.91
CA ASP A 104 -21.33 15.67 -4.16
C ASP A 104 -20.62 14.99 -5.34
N THR A 105 -21.38 14.23 -6.12
CA THR A 105 -20.94 13.44 -7.28
C THR A 105 -21.50 13.95 -8.61
N ARG A 106 -22.10 15.15 -8.63
CA ARG A 106 -22.76 15.74 -9.82
C ARG A 106 -21.83 16.06 -11.00
N GLY A 107 -20.51 16.06 -10.79
CA GLY A 107 -19.51 16.30 -11.84
C GLY A 107 -19.50 17.72 -12.41
N GLU A 108 -18.44 18.01 -13.16
CA GLU A 108 -18.20 19.31 -13.81
C GLU A 108 -18.39 19.18 -15.32
N VAL A 109 -18.83 20.25 -15.99
CA VAL A 109 -19.02 20.27 -17.45
C VAL A 109 -17.76 20.79 -18.13
N PHE A 110 -17.13 19.94 -18.93
CA PHE A 110 -15.92 20.24 -19.68
C PHE A 110 -16.23 20.39 -21.17
N ILE A 111 -15.68 21.44 -21.79
CA ILE A 111 -15.79 21.67 -23.23
C ILE A 111 -14.63 20.93 -23.94
N LEU A 112 -14.94 20.16 -24.98
CA LEU A 112 -13.93 19.46 -25.77
C LEU A 112 -13.05 20.46 -26.54
N THR A 113 -11.76 20.45 -26.24
CA THR A 113 -10.75 21.29 -26.89
C THR A 113 -10.21 20.60 -28.14
N GLY A 114 -9.93 21.36 -29.21
CA GLY A 114 -9.36 20.82 -30.45
C GLY A 114 -10.34 20.00 -31.29
N SER A 115 -11.65 20.22 -31.14
CA SER A 115 -12.66 19.67 -32.05
C SER A 115 -12.53 20.28 -33.44
N SER A 116 -12.34 19.47 -34.49
CA SER A 116 -12.20 19.93 -35.89
C SER A 116 -13.49 20.53 -36.52
N GLN A 117 -14.50 20.81 -35.70
CA GLN A 117 -15.90 21.08 -36.11
C GLN A 117 -16.52 22.23 -35.29
N GLN A 118 -15.67 23.12 -34.74
CA GLN A 118 -16.09 24.13 -33.74
C GLN A 118 -17.07 25.20 -34.29
N GLU A 119 -17.21 25.31 -35.62
CA GLU A 119 -17.95 26.39 -36.29
C GLU A 119 -19.46 26.14 -36.52
N LYS A 120 -19.98 24.91 -36.41
CA LYS A 120 -21.34 24.58 -36.95
C LYS A 120 -22.40 24.08 -35.96
N THR A 121 -22.05 23.57 -34.78
CA THR A 121 -23.04 22.97 -33.84
C THR A 121 -22.89 23.39 -32.37
N GLY A 122 -22.01 24.35 -32.09
CA GLY A 122 -21.55 24.64 -30.73
C GLY A 122 -20.45 23.64 -30.30
N SER A 123 -19.61 24.05 -29.35
CA SER A 123 -18.52 23.19 -28.87
C SER A 123 -19.10 22.02 -28.05
N ALA A 124 -18.78 20.78 -28.45
CA ALA A 124 -19.23 19.58 -27.75
C ALA A 124 -18.73 19.55 -26.29
N GLN A 125 -19.56 19.05 -25.38
CA GLN A 125 -19.32 19.11 -23.93
C GLN A 125 -19.53 17.75 -23.27
N LEU A 126 -18.71 17.41 -22.28
CA LEU A 126 -18.84 16.22 -21.43
C LEU A 126 -18.99 16.62 -19.96
N GLN A 127 -19.98 16.05 -19.28
CA GLN A 127 -20.12 16.16 -17.83
C GLN A 127 -19.35 15.01 -17.16
N ILE A 128 -18.29 15.34 -16.43
CA ILE A 128 -17.30 14.39 -15.91
C ILE A 128 -17.15 14.60 -14.39
N PHE A 129 -17.19 13.52 -13.63
CA PHE A 129 -16.83 13.49 -12.22
C PHE A 129 -15.60 12.61 -12.04
N HIS A 130 -14.51 13.15 -11.50
CA HIS A 130 -13.28 12.41 -11.23
C HIS A 130 -12.87 12.53 -9.75
N SER A 131 -12.43 11.41 -9.17
CA SER A 131 -12.12 11.28 -7.74
C SER A 131 -11.10 10.18 -7.45
N PHE A 132 -10.32 10.32 -6.39
CA PHE A 132 -9.56 9.20 -5.82
C PHE A 132 -10.37 8.46 -4.75
N GLN A 133 -10.19 7.14 -4.65
CA GLN A 133 -10.66 6.31 -3.55
C GLN A 133 -9.49 5.47 -3.03
N GLU A 134 -9.31 5.38 -1.71
CA GLU A 134 -8.28 4.54 -1.10
C GLU A 134 -8.84 3.13 -0.84
N ARG A 135 -8.11 2.10 -1.28
CA ARG A 135 -8.40 0.69 -1.00
C ARG A 135 -7.38 0.18 0.01
N SER A 136 -7.81 0.02 1.27
CA SER A 136 -7.01 -0.62 2.31
C SER A 136 -7.01 -2.13 2.12
N LEU A 137 -5.85 -2.70 1.76
CA LEU A 137 -5.65 -4.15 1.77
C LEU A 137 -5.59 -4.65 3.23
N THR A 138 -6.73 -5.05 3.78
CA THR A 138 -6.78 -5.90 4.97
C THR A 138 -6.29 -7.31 4.59
N SER A 139 -5.27 -7.82 5.27
CA SER A 139 -4.74 -9.16 5.00
C SER A 139 -5.74 -10.24 5.44
N ALA A 140 -6.49 -10.78 4.49
CA ALA A 140 -7.34 -11.94 4.71
C ALA A 140 -6.51 -13.23 4.59
N GLN A 141 -6.10 -13.80 5.73
CA GLN A 141 -6.02 -15.26 5.83
C GLN A 141 -7.46 -15.78 5.76
N GLY A 142 -7.67 -16.85 4.98
CA GLY A 142 -9.00 -17.19 4.51
C GLY A 142 -9.90 -17.86 5.54
N THR A 143 -11.20 -17.53 5.47
CA THR A 143 -12.31 -18.44 5.73
C THR A 143 -13.40 -18.20 4.68
N THR A 144 -14.13 -19.25 4.35
CA THR A 144 -15.29 -19.23 3.46
C THR A 144 -16.53 -18.80 4.24
N ASP A 145 -17.33 -17.84 3.71
CA ASP A 145 -18.73 -18.10 3.32
C ASP A 145 -19.53 -16.83 2.93
N ALA A 146 -20.51 -17.08 2.07
CA ALA A 146 -21.65 -16.32 1.56
C ALA A 146 -21.96 -14.85 1.98
N GLU A 147 -22.15 -14.04 0.92
CA GLU A 147 -23.32 -13.19 0.61
C GLU A 147 -23.82 -12.02 1.51
N VAL A 148 -23.88 -10.85 0.86
CA VAL A 148 -25.01 -9.89 0.81
C VAL A 148 -25.57 -9.31 2.12
N SER A 149 -25.19 -8.06 2.42
CA SER A 149 -26.17 -6.96 2.35
C SER A 149 -25.57 -5.55 2.45
N ILE A 150 -25.92 -4.70 1.48
CA ILE A 150 -25.86 -3.24 1.62
C ILE A 150 -27.29 -2.74 1.87
N ARG A 151 -27.55 -2.13 3.04
CA ARG A 151 -28.59 -1.10 3.21
C ARG A 151 -28.38 -0.23 4.46
N LYS A 152 -27.74 0.91 4.22
CA LYS A 152 -27.93 2.24 4.86
C LYS A 152 -28.55 2.33 6.28
N SER A 153 -27.71 2.78 7.22
CA SER A 153 -27.88 3.98 8.09
C SER A 153 -29.21 4.29 8.79
N VAL A 154 -29.16 4.60 10.09
CA VAL A 154 -29.44 5.96 10.65
C VAL A 154 -28.99 6.09 12.13
N ALA A 155 -28.24 7.16 12.39
CA ALA A 155 -28.05 8.00 13.59
C ALA A 155 -28.03 7.49 15.07
N ALA A 156 -27.17 8.20 15.83
CA ALA A 156 -27.16 8.43 17.29
C ALA A 156 -26.87 7.21 18.21
N GLY A 157 -26.06 7.32 19.27
CA GLY A 157 -25.24 8.43 19.79
C GLY A 157 -24.84 8.14 21.25
N SER A 158 -23.80 8.80 21.80
CA SER A 158 -23.30 8.64 23.21
C SER A 158 -22.86 7.20 23.60
N ASP A 159 -22.08 6.94 24.65
CA ASP A 159 -20.94 7.67 25.27
C ASP A 159 -20.07 6.66 26.04
N GLU A 160 -18.90 7.10 26.52
CA GLU A 160 -18.10 6.52 27.63
C GLU A 160 -17.48 5.09 27.61
N MET A 161 -16.35 5.01 28.32
CA MET A 161 -15.52 3.84 28.62
C MET A 161 -16.10 2.93 29.74
N ARG A 162 -15.80 1.62 29.68
CA ARG A 162 -15.22 0.73 30.74
C ARG A 162 -15.25 -0.73 30.23
N HIS A 163 -14.14 -1.46 30.14
CA HIS A 163 -13.41 -2.23 31.17
C HIS A 163 -14.16 -3.43 31.77
N SER A 164 -13.53 -4.62 31.67
CA SER A 164 -13.81 -5.89 32.38
C SER A 164 -15.20 -6.53 32.15
N GLN A 165 -15.44 -7.83 32.29
CA GLN A 165 -14.71 -9.11 32.31
C GLN A 165 -15.80 -10.18 32.54
N ASP A 166 -15.60 -11.37 31.97
CA ASP A 166 -15.97 -12.68 32.51
C ASP A 166 -17.41 -13.09 32.89
N LEU A 167 -17.73 -14.33 32.50
CA LEU A 167 -18.57 -15.33 33.17
C LEU A 167 -20.10 -15.12 33.27
N ALA A 168 -20.78 -15.72 32.29
CA ALA A 168 -21.63 -16.92 32.44
C ALA A 168 -22.83 -16.95 33.42
N SER A 169 -23.89 -17.58 32.90
CA SER A 169 -24.78 -18.56 33.56
C SER A 169 -26.23 -18.17 33.89
N ALA A 170 -27.12 -18.79 33.11
CA ALA A 170 -28.31 -19.54 33.56
C ALA A 170 -29.53 -18.85 34.22
N CYS A 171 -30.60 -18.82 33.42
CA CYS A 171 -31.90 -19.47 33.69
C CYS A 171 -32.93 -18.85 34.67
N THR A 172 -34.19 -19.23 34.39
CA THR A 172 -35.44 -18.98 35.13
C THR A 172 -35.98 -17.54 35.04
N GLY A 173 -37.30 -17.32 34.86
CA GLY A 173 -38.35 -18.30 34.55
C GLY A 173 -39.70 -17.66 34.18
N PHE A 174 -40.54 -18.51 33.59
CA PHE A 174 -41.99 -18.67 33.83
C PHE A 174 -42.99 -17.51 33.66
N ALA A 175 -43.97 -17.80 32.79
CA ALA A 175 -45.41 -17.51 32.86
C ALA A 175 -45.90 -16.05 33.07
N GLU A 176 -46.70 -15.56 32.13
CA GLU A 176 -48.17 -15.69 32.22
C GLU A 176 -48.86 -15.44 30.86
N SER A 177 -50.11 -15.92 30.72
CA SER A 177 -50.93 -15.84 29.49
C SER A 177 -52.09 -14.83 29.66
N PRO A 178 -53.20 -14.83 28.88
CA PRO A 178 -53.55 -13.67 28.06
C PRO A 178 -54.89 -12.99 28.45
N PRO A 179 -55.29 -11.96 27.69
CA PRO A 179 -56.60 -12.00 27.00
C PRO A 179 -56.44 -11.64 25.50
N GLN A 180 -57.00 -12.38 24.54
CA GLN A 180 -58.42 -12.60 24.17
C GLN A 180 -59.09 -11.46 23.38
N VAL A 181 -59.96 -11.92 22.45
CA VAL A 181 -60.90 -11.25 21.51
C VAL A 181 -60.29 -11.00 20.12
N SER A 182 -60.43 -11.94 19.16
CA SER A 182 -61.61 -12.23 18.28
C SER A 182 -61.97 -11.07 17.34
N ALA A 183 -62.39 -11.22 16.09
CA ALA A 183 -62.41 -12.30 15.06
C ALA A 183 -62.65 -11.56 13.71
N LEU A 184 -62.26 -12.03 12.52
CA LEU A 184 -62.87 -13.00 11.60
C LEU A 184 -61.76 -13.31 10.56
N ALA A 185 -61.46 -14.51 10.07
CA ALA A 185 -62.26 -15.71 9.76
C ALA A 185 -63.22 -15.56 8.55
N THR A 186 -62.69 -15.84 7.35
CA THR A 186 -63.20 -16.95 6.53
C THR A 186 -62.02 -17.72 5.96
N ASP A 187 -62.00 -19.02 6.26
CA ASP A 187 -61.07 -20.06 5.79
C ASP A 187 -61.74 -20.79 4.61
N GLU A 188 -60.96 -21.39 3.71
CA GLU A 188 -61.26 -22.69 3.06
C GLU A 188 -59.96 -23.30 2.51
N ARG A 189 -59.55 -24.41 3.13
CA ARG A 189 -58.57 -25.42 2.68
C ARG A 189 -59.35 -26.69 2.27
N PRO A 190 -58.71 -27.84 1.96
CA PRO A 190 -57.56 -28.13 1.08
C PRO A 190 -57.93 -29.23 0.02
N GLY A 191 -56.97 -29.70 -0.78
CA GLY A 191 -57.15 -30.91 -1.59
C GLY A 191 -55.82 -31.53 -2.06
N GLU A 192 -55.58 -32.81 -1.75
CA GLU A 192 -54.36 -33.55 -2.11
C GLU A 192 -54.54 -34.49 -3.32
N CYS A 193 -53.41 -34.77 -3.98
CA CYS A 193 -53.03 -36.07 -4.58
C CYS A 193 -53.67 -36.61 -5.89
N LYS A 194 -52.76 -36.77 -6.89
CA LYS A 194 -52.48 -37.95 -7.76
C LYS A 194 -52.94 -37.98 -9.24
N ASP A 195 -51.92 -38.29 -10.06
CA ASP A 195 -51.87 -39.10 -11.29
C ASP A 195 -53.00 -39.04 -12.33
N ALA A 196 -52.69 -38.50 -13.52
CA ALA A 196 -52.71 -39.28 -14.78
C ALA A 196 -52.09 -38.52 -15.97
N THR A 197 -51.47 -39.27 -16.87
CA THR A 197 -50.87 -38.81 -18.13
C THR A 197 -51.94 -38.59 -19.21
N LEU A 198 -51.86 -37.50 -20.00
CA LEU A 198 -51.80 -37.48 -21.49
C LEU A 198 -52.27 -36.13 -22.11
N GLN A 199 -51.40 -35.62 -23.00
CA GLN A 199 -51.65 -34.93 -24.27
C GLN A 199 -52.52 -33.64 -24.38
N ASP A 200 -51.91 -32.71 -25.12
CA ASP A 200 -52.46 -31.68 -26.02
C ASP A 200 -53.34 -30.55 -25.46
N GLY A 201 -53.00 -29.31 -25.83
CA GLY A 201 -53.84 -28.14 -25.53
C GLY A 201 -53.16 -26.79 -25.24
N ILE A 202 -51.90 -26.56 -25.66
CA ILE A 202 -51.34 -25.18 -25.58
C ILE A 202 -52.00 -24.32 -26.65
N SER A 203 -52.89 -23.42 -26.23
CA SER A 203 -53.44 -22.35 -27.06
C SER A 203 -53.70 -21.09 -26.23
N ASN A 204 -53.37 -19.92 -26.80
CA ASN A 204 -53.75 -18.58 -26.36
C ASN A 204 -53.06 -17.98 -25.12
N LEU A 205 -51.78 -17.60 -25.29
CA LEU A 205 -51.32 -16.26 -24.91
C LEU A 205 -50.49 -15.64 -26.04
N SER A 206 -51.17 -15.22 -27.11
CA SER A 206 -50.60 -14.44 -28.21
C SER A 206 -50.61 -12.94 -27.89
N GLY A 207 -49.58 -12.47 -27.19
CA GLY A 207 -49.23 -11.05 -27.06
C GLY A 207 -47.99 -10.76 -27.90
N GLY A 208 -48.18 -10.49 -29.20
CA GLY A 208 -47.08 -10.44 -30.16
C GLY A 208 -46.09 -9.29 -29.96
N ASN A 209 -44.83 -9.64 -29.76
CA ASN A 209 -43.70 -8.93 -30.36
C ASN A 209 -43.02 -9.95 -31.27
N ASP A 210 -43.39 -9.98 -32.56
CA ASP A 210 -42.75 -10.81 -33.56
C ASP A 210 -41.36 -10.25 -33.89
N VAL A 211 -40.40 -10.56 -33.02
CA VAL A 211 -38.98 -10.44 -33.35
C VAL A 211 -38.67 -11.60 -34.30
N GLU A 212 -38.49 -11.27 -35.58
CA GLU A 212 -38.03 -12.21 -36.60
C GLU A 212 -36.84 -13.02 -36.06
N PRO A 213 -36.85 -14.37 -36.11
CA PRO A 213 -35.77 -15.21 -35.55
C PRO A 213 -34.39 -14.94 -36.17
N SER A 214 -34.37 -14.20 -37.28
CA SER A 214 -33.21 -13.63 -37.95
C SER A 214 -32.43 -12.59 -37.12
N GLU A 215 -33.04 -11.87 -36.17
CA GLU A 215 -32.40 -10.73 -35.45
C GLU A 215 -31.57 -11.14 -34.21
N LEU A 216 -31.85 -12.33 -33.67
CA LEU A 216 -31.16 -12.91 -32.50
C LEU A 216 -29.96 -13.78 -32.88
N PHE A 217 -29.77 -14.07 -34.16
CA PHE A 217 -28.65 -14.86 -34.64
C PHE A 217 -27.43 -13.95 -34.88
N ARG A 218 -26.34 -14.21 -34.15
CA ARG A 218 -25.11 -13.39 -34.16
C ARG A 218 -23.90 -14.21 -34.56
N ARG A 219 -22.93 -13.54 -35.17
CA ARG A 219 -21.59 -14.10 -35.38
C ARG A 219 -20.75 -13.78 -34.15
N PHE A 220 -20.13 -14.80 -33.58
CA PHE A 220 -19.20 -14.68 -32.47
C PHE A 220 -17.80 -15.09 -32.92
N ARG A 221 -16.77 -14.45 -32.35
CA ARG A 221 -15.40 -14.95 -32.38
C ARG A 221 -14.99 -15.32 -30.96
N MET A 222 -14.63 -16.59 -30.75
CA MET A 222 -14.01 -17.03 -29.49
C MET A 222 -12.52 -17.29 -29.75
N ALA A 223 -11.63 -16.72 -28.94
CA ALA A 223 -10.20 -17.00 -29.02
C ALA A 223 -9.66 -17.57 -27.70
N VAL A 224 -8.66 -18.46 -27.84
CA VAL A 224 -7.95 -19.15 -26.76
C VAL A 224 -6.46 -18.99 -27.01
N ASP A 225 -5.74 -18.44 -26.04
CA ASP A 225 -4.31 -18.15 -26.10
C ASP A 225 -3.60 -18.78 -24.90
N LEU A 226 -2.89 -19.88 -25.15
CA LEU A 226 -2.06 -20.57 -24.18
C LEU A 226 -0.67 -19.92 -24.16
N ARG A 227 -0.44 -18.98 -23.24
CA ARG A 227 0.75 -18.10 -23.28
C ARG A 227 1.99 -18.71 -22.67
N SER A 228 1.87 -19.23 -21.45
CA SER A 228 3.01 -19.76 -20.69
C SER A 228 2.60 -20.94 -19.82
N LEU A 229 3.58 -21.79 -19.51
CA LEU A 229 3.49 -22.86 -18.53
C LEU A 229 4.47 -22.57 -17.40
N GLN A 230 3.96 -22.35 -16.20
CA GLN A 230 4.74 -22.26 -14.97
C GLN A 230 4.81 -23.65 -14.33
N ALA A 231 5.98 -24.31 -14.39
CA ALA A 231 6.20 -25.61 -13.78
C ALA A 231 6.60 -25.49 -12.31
N TYR A 232 5.98 -26.26 -11.43
CA TYR A 232 6.32 -26.28 -10.01
C TYR A 232 7.36 -27.36 -9.66
N LYS A 233 7.87 -27.32 -8.43
CA LYS A 233 8.83 -28.32 -7.91
C LYS A 233 8.26 -29.75 -7.89
N SER A 234 6.93 -29.86 -7.88
CA SER A 234 6.13 -31.09 -7.95
C SER A 234 6.04 -31.71 -9.35
N LEU A 235 6.59 -31.09 -10.40
CA LEU A 235 6.56 -31.66 -11.76
C LEU A 235 7.20 -33.07 -11.78
N PRO A 236 6.58 -34.11 -12.37
CA PRO A 236 7.07 -35.49 -12.28
C PRO A 236 8.50 -35.69 -12.78
N VAL A 237 8.92 -34.94 -13.80
CA VAL A 237 10.27 -34.99 -14.38
C VAL A 237 11.05 -33.70 -14.09
N ASN A 238 12.38 -33.78 -14.13
CA ASN A 238 13.26 -32.61 -13.89
C ASN A 238 13.26 -31.62 -15.07
N LEU A 239 13.21 -32.15 -16.30
CA LEU A 239 13.14 -31.43 -17.56
C LEU A 239 12.11 -32.16 -18.43
N ALA A 240 11.04 -31.48 -18.81
CA ALA A 240 10.00 -31.99 -19.70
C ALA A 240 10.05 -31.27 -21.04
N SER A 241 10.14 -32.00 -22.15
CA SER A 241 9.76 -31.43 -23.45
C SER A 241 8.24 -31.44 -23.55
N VAL A 242 7.59 -30.28 -23.42
CA VAL A 242 6.14 -30.16 -23.23
C VAL A 242 5.42 -29.72 -24.51
N PHE A 243 4.28 -30.34 -24.80
CA PHE A 243 3.21 -29.72 -25.59
C PHE A 243 1.88 -29.74 -24.80
N VAL A 244 0.97 -28.85 -25.18
CA VAL A 244 -0.31 -28.64 -24.50
C VAL A 244 -1.44 -28.87 -25.50
N GLN A 245 -2.53 -29.49 -25.05
CA GLN A 245 -3.73 -29.77 -25.83
C GLN A 245 -4.98 -29.24 -25.11
N ALA A 246 -5.66 -28.26 -25.68
CA ALA A 246 -6.91 -27.72 -25.14
C ALA A 246 -8.15 -28.25 -25.90
N PHE A 247 -9.15 -28.70 -25.14
CA PHE A 247 -10.37 -29.33 -25.62
C PHE A 247 -11.60 -28.52 -25.18
N LEU A 248 -12.37 -28.04 -26.16
CA LEU A 248 -13.66 -27.38 -25.88
C LEU A 248 -14.68 -28.39 -25.30
N PRO A 249 -15.54 -27.93 -24.37
CA PRO A 249 -16.70 -28.68 -23.90
C PRO A 249 -17.58 -29.18 -25.05
N LYS A 250 -18.28 -30.31 -24.86
CA LYS A 250 -19.11 -30.93 -25.91
C LYS A 250 -20.22 -29.98 -26.39
N ASP A 251 -20.81 -29.21 -25.49
CA ASP A 251 -21.96 -28.34 -25.76
C ASP A 251 -21.56 -27.13 -26.62
N ILE A 252 -20.48 -26.45 -26.20
CA ILE A 252 -19.84 -25.38 -26.98
C ILE A 252 -19.32 -25.92 -28.32
N LYS A 253 -18.67 -27.10 -28.33
CA LYS A 253 -18.23 -27.75 -29.58
C LYS A 253 -19.42 -28.03 -30.50
N GLY A 254 -20.58 -28.45 -29.98
CA GLY A 254 -21.79 -28.68 -30.76
C GLY A 254 -22.33 -27.40 -31.42
N ILE A 255 -22.40 -26.31 -30.67
CA ILE A 255 -22.77 -24.97 -31.16
C ILE A 255 -21.82 -24.52 -32.27
N VAL A 256 -20.52 -24.53 -31.97
CA VAL A 256 -19.45 -24.10 -32.88
C VAL A 256 -19.47 -24.91 -34.18
N SER A 257 -19.73 -26.23 -34.09
CA SER A 257 -19.77 -27.12 -35.27
C SER A 257 -21.02 -26.94 -36.13
N ARG A 258 -22.14 -26.45 -35.56
CA ARG A 258 -23.36 -26.09 -36.31
C ARG A 258 -23.27 -24.68 -36.91
N GLY A 259 -22.57 -23.78 -36.23
CA GLY A 259 -22.49 -22.36 -36.55
C GLY A 259 -21.36 -21.95 -37.51
N ASN A 260 -20.42 -22.84 -37.81
CA ASN A 260 -19.26 -22.54 -38.65
C ASN A 260 -19.24 -23.39 -39.93
N ARG A 261 -18.76 -22.81 -41.03
CA ARG A 261 -18.48 -23.51 -42.30
C ARG A 261 -17.13 -24.23 -42.30
N THR A 262 -16.23 -23.89 -41.39
CA THR A 262 -14.94 -24.57 -41.21
C THR A 262 -14.91 -25.35 -39.88
N PRO A 263 -14.32 -26.56 -39.84
CA PRO A 263 -14.19 -27.30 -38.60
C PRO A 263 -13.12 -26.67 -37.70
N PHE A 264 -13.40 -26.50 -36.41
CA PHE A 264 -12.38 -26.08 -35.44
C PHE A 264 -11.34 -27.19 -35.24
N PRO A 265 -10.02 -26.90 -35.29
CA PRO A 265 -9.01 -27.85 -34.83
C PRO A 265 -9.11 -28.04 -33.32
N THR A 266 -9.96 -29.00 -32.89
CA THR A 266 -9.99 -29.52 -31.52
C THR A 266 -9.36 -30.91 -31.47
N PRO A 267 -8.32 -31.13 -30.66
CA PRO A 267 -7.72 -30.19 -29.70
C PRO A 267 -6.86 -29.11 -30.36
N LEU A 268 -6.88 -27.91 -29.76
CA LEU A 268 -5.87 -26.88 -29.98
C LEU A 268 -4.55 -27.42 -29.42
N LYS A 269 -3.52 -27.59 -30.26
CA LYS A 269 -2.24 -28.21 -29.87
C LYS A 269 -1.06 -27.25 -30.09
N THR A 270 -0.28 -27.00 -29.03
CA THR A 270 0.97 -26.21 -29.15
C THR A 270 2.04 -26.97 -29.92
N PHE A 271 2.89 -26.24 -30.66
CA PHE A 271 3.97 -26.80 -31.45
C PHE A 271 5.04 -25.72 -31.75
N PRO A 272 6.35 -26.04 -31.75
CA PRO A 272 6.97 -27.30 -31.33
C PRO A 272 6.84 -27.55 -29.82
N SER A 273 7.20 -28.75 -29.38
CA SER A 273 7.35 -29.03 -27.96
C SER A 273 8.49 -28.20 -27.38
N THR A 274 8.31 -27.66 -26.17
CA THR A 274 9.25 -26.73 -25.53
C THR A 274 9.75 -27.29 -24.21
N ASP A 275 11.04 -27.19 -23.96
CA ASP A 275 11.66 -27.80 -22.78
C ASP A 275 11.45 -26.92 -21.53
N VAL A 276 10.90 -27.52 -20.46
CA VAL A 276 10.50 -26.84 -19.22
C VAL A 276 11.12 -27.56 -18.02
N SER A 277 11.80 -26.82 -17.14
CA SER A 277 12.42 -27.37 -15.94
C SER A 277 11.60 -27.09 -14.67
N ARG A 278 11.80 -27.88 -13.62
CA ARG A 278 11.13 -27.68 -12.31
C ARG A 278 11.39 -26.27 -11.76
N GLY A 279 10.31 -25.54 -11.45
CA GLY A 279 10.38 -24.18 -10.90
C GLY A 279 10.61 -23.07 -11.94
N SER A 280 10.56 -23.39 -13.25
CA SER A 280 10.67 -22.41 -14.33
C SER A 280 9.31 -22.06 -14.92
N GLU A 281 9.23 -20.90 -15.59
CA GLU A 281 8.11 -20.54 -16.46
C GLU A 281 8.63 -20.37 -17.89
N VAL A 282 7.89 -20.94 -18.86
CA VAL A 282 8.28 -20.99 -20.26
C VAL A 282 7.09 -20.61 -21.15
N ALA A 283 7.33 -19.78 -22.16
CA ALA A 283 6.33 -19.39 -23.16
C ALA A 283 6.00 -20.55 -24.10
N LEU A 284 4.72 -20.71 -24.45
CA LEU A 284 4.23 -21.80 -25.30
C LEU A 284 4.10 -21.34 -26.77
N PRO A 285 4.86 -21.91 -27.72
CA PRO A 285 4.75 -21.55 -29.13
C PRO A 285 3.48 -22.11 -29.76
N ASN A 286 2.86 -21.32 -30.65
CA ASN A 286 1.59 -21.63 -31.33
C ASN A 286 0.46 -22.01 -30.34
N GLY A 287 0.36 -21.29 -29.23
CA GLY A 287 -0.71 -21.43 -28.23
C GLY A 287 -2.00 -20.67 -28.54
N TYR A 288 -2.01 -19.80 -29.55
CA TYR A 288 -3.18 -19.03 -29.97
C TYR A 288 -4.01 -19.76 -31.03
N ALA A 289 -5.33 -19.82 -30.82
CA ALA A 289 -6.30 -20.09 -31.89
C ALA A 289 -7.60 -19.32 -31.65
N SER A 290 -8.23 -18.90 -32.75
CA SER A 290 -9.55 -18.28 -32.75
C SER A 290 -10.52 -19.04 -33.65
N ILE A 291 -11.81 -18.99 -33.29
CA ILE A 291 -12.89 -19.48 -34.12
C ILE A 291 -14.02 -18.48 -34.24
N GLU A 292 -14.47 -18.29 -35.47
CA GLU A 292 -15.70 -17.60 -35.78
C GLU A 292 -16.83 -18.61 -35.99
N PHE A 293 -17.94 -18.45 -35.30
CA PHE A 293 -19.13 -19.27 -35.45
C PHE A 293 -20.37 -18.40 -35.32
N SER A 294 -21.47 -18.80 -35.93
CA SER A 294 -22.74 -18.08 -35.86
C SER A 294 -23.73 -18.86 -35.00
N CYS A 295 -24.34 -18.21 -34.01
CA CYS A 295 -25.26 -18.85 -33.07
C CYS A 295 -26.35 -17.87 -32.63
N ASP A 296 -27.47 -18.41 -32.17
CA ASP A 296 -28.45 -17.64 -31.40
C ASP A 296 -27.84 -17.22 -30.05
N VAL A 297 -28.05 -15.96 -29.67
CA VAL A 297 -27.49 -15.38 -28.43
C VAL A 297 -27.93 -16.17 -27.20
N MET A 298 -29.21 -16.56 -27.13
CA MET A 298 -29.76 -17.26 -25.96
C MET A 298 -29.19 -18.68 -25.83
N THR A 299 -28.98 -19.37 -26.94
CA THR A 299 -28.35 -20.69 -27.02
C THR A 299 -26.90 -20.66 -26.54
N LEU A 300 -26.11 -19.67 -26.96
CA LEU A 300 -24.73 -19.51 -26.47
C LEU A 300 -24.72 -19.08 -24.99
N ALA A 301 -25.57 -18.13 -24.59
CA ALA A 301 -25.64 -17.65 -23.22
C ALA A 301 -26.04 -18.76 -22.23
N SER A 302 -27.08 -19.55 -22.54
CA SER A 302 -27.51 -20.69 -21.73
C SER A 302 -26.42 -21.75 -21.63
N SER A 303 -25.67 -21.99 -22.72
CA SER A 303 -24.59 -22.97 -22.72
C SER A 303 -23.39 -22.54 -21.91
N LEU A 304 -23.07 -21.24 -21.86
CA LEU A 304 -22.03 -20.70 -20.97
C LEU A 304 -22.50 -20.61 -19.51
N ALA A 305 -23.80 -20.38 -19.28
CA ALA A 305 -24.39 -20.34 -17.94
C ALA A 305 -24.46 -21.73 -17.28
N ALA A 306 -24.44 -22.81 -18.06
CA ALA A 306 -24.30 -24.19 -17.59
C ALA A 306 -22.87 -24.56 -17.11
N GLU A 307 -22.03 -23.57 -16.82
CA GLU A 307 -20.64 -23.69 -16.37
C GLU A 307 -19.79 -24.73 -17.14
N PRO A 308 -19.67 -24.62 -18.47
CA PRO A 308 -18.92 -25.60 -19.24
C PRO A 308 -17.41 -25.38 -19.05
N HIS A 309 -16.68 -26.45 -18.76
CA HIS A 309 -15.26 -26.41 -18.39
C HIS A 309 -14.36 -26.91 -19.53
N MET A 310 -13.49 -26.03 -20.05
CA MET A 310 -12.49 -26.39 -21.04
C MET A 310 -11.35 -27.18 -20.38
N THR A 311 -11.03 -28.35 -20.94
CA THR A 311 -9.97 -29.23 -20.44
C THR A 311 -8.66 -28.93 -21.16
N ILE A 312 -7.58 -28.71 -20.40
CA ILE A 312 -6.24 -28.49 -20.94
C ILE A 312 -5.34 -29.63 -20.46
N GLU A 313 -4.91 -30.49 -21.37
CA GLU A 313 -3.97 -31.58 -21.09
C GLU A 313 -2.53 -31.15 -21.39
N ILE A 314 -1.61 -31.48 -20.50
CA ILE A 314 -0.18 -31.22 -20.67
C ILE A 314 0.55 -32.54 -20.84
N TRP A 315 1.32 -32.64 -21.92
CA TRP A 315 1.97 -33.85 -22.35
C TRP A 315 3.48 -33.64 -22.47
N HIS A 316 4.24 -34.56 -21.89
CA HIS A 316 5.66 -34.70 -22.18
C HIS A 316 5.83 -35.50 -23.47
N LYS A 317 6.45 -34.89 -24.48
CA LYS A 317 6.89 -35.55 -25.70
C LYS A 317 8.15 -36.35 -25.43
N GLU A 318 8.05 -37.66 -25.60
CA GLU A 318 9.15 -38.59 -25.41
C GLU A 318 9.74 -39.00 -26.77
N ARG A 319 11.07 -39.12 -26.89
CA ARG A 319 11.73 -39.43 -28.17
C ARG A 319 11.77 -40.92 -28.48
N LEU A 320 11.70 -41.77 -27.44
CA LEU A 320 11.94 -43.21 -27.52
C LEU A 320 10.79 -44.08 -27.00
N LYS A 321 9.70 -43.46 -26.52
CA LYS A 321 8.49 -44.13 -26.00
C LYS A 321 7.25 -43.31 -26.38
N LYS A 322 6.07 -43.76 -25.95
CA LYS A 322 4.82 -43.00 -26.03
C LYS A 322 4.89 -41.76 -25.13
N ASP A 323 4.33 -40.65 -25.61
CA ASP A 323 4.15 -39.41 -24.85
C ASP A 323 3.46 -39.67 -23.49
N MET A 324 3.88 -38.94 -22.46
CA MET A 324 3.42 -39.10 -21.09
C MET A 324 2.60 -37.88 -20.64
N MET A 325 1.36 -38.10 -20.20
CA MET A 325 0.55 -37.02 -19.63
C MET A 325 1.15 -36.58 -18.28
N LEU A 326 1.46 -35.30 -18.15
CA LEU A 326 1.99 -34.70 -16.92
C LEU A 326 0.89 -34.21 -15.99
N GLY A 327 -0.25 -33.77 -16.54
CA GLY A 327 -1.39 -33.32 -15.76
C GLY A 327 -2.46 -32.63 -16.60
N VAL A 328 -3.57 -32.28 -15.96
CA VAL A 328 -4.74 -31.65 -16.58
C VAL A 328 -5.15 -30.43 -15.79
N ALA A 329 -5.46 -29.33 -16.49
CA ALA A 329 -6.12 -28.14 -15.96
C ALA A 329 -7.56 -28.05 -16.46
N SER A 330 -8.42 -27.40 -15.67
CA SER A 330 -9.83 -27.17 -15.96
C SER A 330 -10.09 -25.66 -15.93
N VAL A 331 -10.71 -25.11 -16.99
CA VAL A 331 -10.95 -23.68 -17.14
C VAL A 331 -12.44 -23.41 -17.36
N PRO A 332 -13.16 -22.77 -16.42
CA PRO A 332 -14.57 -22.46 -16.58
C PRO A 332 -14.78 -21.37 -17.65
N LEU A 333 -15.64 -21.63 -18.63
CA LEU A 333 -15.94 -20.66 -19.69
C LEU A 333 -17.05 -19.66 -19.30
N ALA A 334 -17.80 -19.92 -18.23
CA ALA A 334 -18.88 -19.05 -17.73
C ALA A 334 -18.45 -17.61 -17.46
N VAL A 335 -17.16 -17.40 -17.13
CA VAL A 335 -16.58 -16.06 -16.91
C VAL A 335 -16.72 -15.16 -18.14
N LEU A 336 -16.79 -15.73 -19.36
CA LEU A 336 -16.99 -14.99 -20.61
C LEU A 336 -18.40 -14.37 -20.76
N LEU A 337 -19.35 -14.67 -19.87
CA LEU A 337 -20.61 -13.95 -19.76
C LEU A 337 -20.49 -12.62 -19.01
N GLN A 338 -19.46 -12.48 -18.17
CA GLN A 338 -19.26 -11.31 -17.31
C GLN A 338 -18.16 -10.40 -17.86
N GLU A 339 -17.09 -10.99 -18.40
CA GLU A 339 -15.92 -10.30 -18.93
C GLU A 339 -15.70 -10.69 -20.41
N PRO A 340 -15.54 -9.74 -21.36
CA PRO A 340 -15.36 -10.07 -22.78
C PRO A 340 -14.03 -10.78 -23.08
N TRP A 341 -13.07 -10.69 -22.15
CA TRP A 341 -11.83 -11.45 -22.15
C TRP A 341 -11.36 -11.71 -20.72
N VAL A 342 -10.57 -12.76 -20.54
CA VAL A 342 -10.12 -13.28 -19.25
C VAL A 342 -8.67 -13.73 -19.38
N ASP A 343 -7.74 -13.22 -18.57
CA ASP A 343 -6.34 -13.68 -18.48
C ASP A 343 -6.08 -14.24 -17.07
N ARG A 344 -5.94 -15.57 -16.95
CA ARG A 344 -5.79 -16.25 -15.66
C ARG A 344 -4.83 -17.43 -15.74
N TYR A 345 -4.21 -17.77 -14.62
CA TYR A 345 -3.45 -19.01 -14.45
C TYR A 345 -4.38 -20.16 -14.06
N ALA A 346 -4.47 -21.19 -14.90
CA ALA A 346 -5.22 -22.41 -14.67
C ALA A 346 -4.33 -23.47 -13.99
N ALA A 347 -4.74 -23.92 -12.81
CA ALA A 347 -4.01 -24.91 -12.03
C ALA A 347 -4.02 -26.30 -12.71
N VAL A 348 -2.83 -26.89 -12.87
CA VAL A 348 -2.62 -28.20 -13.50
C VAL A 348 -2.44 -29.25 -12.42
N TYR A 349 -3.31 -30.25 -12.40
CA TYR A 349 -3.24 -31.36 -11.46
C TYR A 349 -2.80 -32.66 -12.15
N ALA A 350 -1.81 -33.32 -11.57
CA ALA A 350 -1.47 -34.71 -11.85
C ALA A 350 -2.19 -35.62 -10.86
N ARG A 351 -2.52 -36.83 -11.30
CA ARG A 351 -2.83 -37.95 -10.39
C ARG A 351 -1.52 -38.69 -10.13
N VAL A 352 -1.13 -38.77 -8.86
CA VAL A 352 0.05 -39.52 -8.44
C VAL A 352 -0.41 -40.64 -7.53
N SER A 353 -0.12 -41.88 -7.93
CA SER A 353 -0.30 -43.07 -7.11
C SER A 353 1.07 -43.54 -6.60
N TYR A 354 1.18 -43.71 -5.29
CA TYR A 354 2.32 -44.39 -4.67
C TYR A 354 1.92 -45.82 -4.32
N PRO A 355 2.84 -46.81 -4.35
CA PRO A 355 2.51 -48.18 -3.97
C PRO A 355 2.01 -48.24 -2.52
N GLY A 356 0.71 -48.49 -2.34
CA GLY A 356 0.07 -48.58 -1.02
C GLY A 356 -0.64 -47.31 -0.51
N GLU A 357 -0.75 -46.24 -1.31
CA GLU A 357 -1.57 -45.06 -0.99
C GLU A 357 -2.64 -44.77 -2.07
N ASP A 358 -3.76 -44.16 -1.67
CA ASP A 358 -4.80 -43.66 -2.56
C ASP A 358 -4.29 -42.59 -3.55
N GLU A 359 -4.95 -42.46 -4.72
CA GLU A 359 -4.61 -41.45 -5.74
C GLU A 359 -4.66 -40.02 -5.20
N LYS A 360 -3.50 -39.39 -5.01
CA LYS A 360 -3.42 -37.98 -4.60
C LYS A 360 -3.38 -37.07 -5.82
N LYS A 361 -4.26 -36.06 -5.85
CA LYS A 361 -4.21 -34.96 -6.83
C LYS A 361 -3.15 -33.95 -6.40
N VAL A 362 -2.06 -33.85 -7.15
CA VAL A 362 -0.94 -32.94 -6.86
C VAL A 362 -0.93 -31.85 -7.93
N GLN A 363 -0.87 -30.57 -7.52
CA GLN A 363 -0.68 -29.47 -8.46
C GLN A 363 0.78 -29.48 -8.95
N VAL A 364 0.98 -29.67 -10.26
CA VAL A 364 2.31 -29.84 -10.87
C VAL A 364 2.78 -28.63 -11.67
N ALA A 365 1.84 -27.80 -12.12
CA ALA A 365 2.09 -26.59 -12.90
C ALA A 365 0.88 -25.63 -12.86
N ALA A 366 1.01 -24.49 -13.53
CA ALA A 366 -0.11 -23.63 -13.92
C ALA A 366 0.08 -23.15 -15.37
N VAL A 367 -0.99 -23.15 -16.17
CA VAL A 367 -0.98 -22.60 -17.55
C VAL A 367 -1.59 -21.22 -17.53
N ARG A 368 -0.92 -20.21 -18.10
CA ARG A 368 -1.54 -18.92 -18.36
C ARG A 368 -2.41 -19.01 -19.61
N VAL A 369 -3.71 -18.82 -19.44
CA VAL A 369 -4.72 -18.90 -20.51
C VAL A 369 -5.37 -17.53 -20.64
N VAL A 370 -5.35 -16.96 -21.85
CA VAL A 370 -6.21 -15.84 -22.20
C VAL A 370 -7.36 -16.36 -23.05
N LEU A 371 -8.59 -16.08 -22.62
CA LEU A 371 -9.82 -16.34 -23.34
C LEU A 371 -10.43 -15.02 -23.80
N SER A 372 -11.09 -15.00 -24.94
CA SER A 372 -11.95 -13.87 -25.35
C SER A 372 -13.17 -14.35 -26.13
N LEU A 373 -14.25 -13.57 -26.03
CA LEU A 373 -15.49 -13.76 -26.78
C LEU A 373 -15.97 -12.41 -27.32
N GLU A 374 -15.90 -12.25 -28.64
CA GLU A 374 -16.29 -11.04 -29.37
C GLU A 374 -17.60 -11.29 -30.13
N GLU A 375 -18.54 -10.34 -30.09
CA GLU A 375 -19.69 -10.34 -31.00
C GLU A 375 -19.35 -9.54 -32.27
N LEU A 376 -19.37 -10.20 -33.42
CA LEU A 376 -19.10 -9.64 -34.75
C LEU A 376 -20.38 -9.15 -35.47
N GLY A 377 -21.49 -9.02 -34.75
CA GLY A 377 -22.78 -8.53 -35.24
C GLY A 377 -23.72 -9.60 -35.81
N LEU A 378 -24.73 -9.16 -36.56
CA LEU A 378 -25.79 -10.02 -37.11
C LEU A 378 -25.26 -11.08 -38.09
N ALA A 379 -25.85 -12.27 -38.01
CA ALA A 379 -25.59 -13.38 -38.92
C ALA A 379 -26.92 -13.96 -39.43
N ALA A 380 -26.97 -14.41 -40.68
CA ALA A 380 -28.09 -15.23 -41.13
C ALA A 380 -28.05 -16.59 -40.41
N PRO A 381 -29.19 -17.13 -39.96
CA PRO A 381 -29.26 -18.51 -39.46
C PRO A 381 -28.77 -19.48 -40.54
N PRO A 382 -28.07 -20.57 -40.18
CA PRO A 382 -27.63 -21.56 -41.14
C PRO A 382 -28.86 -22.14 -41.84
N ALA A 383 -28.93 -21.95 -43.16
CA ALA A 383 -29.99 -22.53 -43.96
C ALA A 383 -30.07 -24.05 -43.69
N PRO A 384 -31.27 -24.62 -43.49
CA PRO A 384 -31.42 -26.06 -43.34
C PRO A 384 -30.75 -26.75 -44.53
N LEU A 385 -29.80 -27.64 -44.26
CA LEU A 385 -29.20 -28.47 -45.30
C LEU A 385 -30.32 -29.30 -45.92
N ALA A 386 -30.73 -28.94 -47.14
CA ALA A 386 -31.61 -29.78 -47.93
C ALA A 386 -30.99 -31.18 -48.02
N PRO A 387 -31.75 -32.26 -47.79
CA PRO A 387 -31.21 -33.61 -47.81
C PRO A 387 -30.73 -33.93 -49.22
N HIS A 388 -29.42 -33.81 -49.45
CA HIS A 388 -28.80 -34.27 -50.68
C HIS A 388 -29.01 -35.79 -50.79
N PRO A 389 -29.45 -36.32 -51.95
CA PRO A 389 -29.70 -37.74 -52.10
C PRO A 389 -28.42 -38.53 -51.89
N LEU A 390 -28.55 -39.68 -51.22
CA LEU A 390 -27.48 -40.61 -50.91
C LEU A 390 -26.71 -40.99 -52.18
N ARG A 391 -25.52 -40.41 -52.36
CA ARG A 391 -24.58 -40.82 -53.42
C ARG A 391 -23.99 -42.18 -53.03
N GLN A 392 -24.64 -43.24 -53.53
CA GLN A 392 -24.25 -44.62 -53.26
C GLN A 392 -22.78 -44.87 -53.63
N SER A 393 -22.04 -45.46 -52.69
CA SER A 393 -20.65 -45.83 -52.86
C SER A 393 -20.54 -47.16 -53.63
N THR A 394 -20.32 -47.11 -54.94
CA THR A 394 -19.79 -48.26 -55.67
C THR A 394 -18.28 -48.33 -55.45
N GLY A 395 -17.84 -49.16 -54.50
CA GLY A 395 -16.42 -49.40 -54.29
C GLY A 395 -15.81 -50.23 -55.43
N ARG A 396 -14.61 -49.87 -55.87
CA ARG A 396 -13.68 -50.81 -56.50
C ARG A 396 -12.26 -50.50 -56.05
N ALA A 397 -11.61 -51.50 -55.47
CA ALA A 397 -10.24 -51.40 -54.99
C ALA A 397 -9.22 -51.64 -56.12
N GLY A 398 -8.00 -51.14 -55.92
CA GLY A 398 -6.80 -51.73 -56.51
C GLY A 398 -5.92 -50.79 -57.34
N GLY A 399 -4.67 -50.66 -56.94
CA GLY A 399 -3.56 -50.74 -57.90
C GLY A 399 -2.74 -49.46 -58.16
N SER A 400 -1.50 -49.49 -57.67
CA SER A 400 -0.27 -48.95 -58.27
C SER A 400 -0.10 -47.47 -58.67
N GLU A 401 0.93 -46.90 -58.05
CA GLU A 401 2.08 -46.23 -58.68
C GLU A 401 1.91 -44.87 -59.40
N ARG A 402 2.69 -43.90 -58.88
CA ARG A 402 3.20 -42.76 -59.66
C ARG A 402 4.24 -43.26 -60.66
N PRO A 403 4.43 -42.53 -61.79
CA PRO A 403 5.61 -41.68 -61.83
C PRO A 403 5.32 -40.21 -62.20
N ARG A 404 6.35 -39.37 -62.06
CA ARG A 404 6.35 -37.96 -62.49
C ARG A 404 6.40 -37.86 -64.02
N GLY A 405 5.65 -36.93 -64.59
CA GLY A 405 5.84 -36.39 -65.95
C GLY A 405 5.74 -34.86 -65.92
N LYS A 406 6.53 -34.16 -66.74
CA LYS A 406 6.52 -32.69 -66.88
C LYS A 406 5.69 -32.27 -68.10
N ALA A 407 5.31 -30.99 -68.08
CA ALA A 407 4.99 -30.13 -69.22
C ALA A 407 3.65 -30.37 -69.95
N ALA A 408 2.98 -29.24 -70.18
CA ALA A 408 1.99 -29.02 -71.25
C ALA A 408 2.73 -28.38 -72.46
N PRO A 409 2.05 -27.99 -73.55
CA PRO A 409 0.65 -28.23 -73.93
C PRO A 409 0.51 -28.87 -75.33
N GLU A 410 -0.69 -29.31 -75.69
CA GLU A 410 -1.15 -29.18 -77.09
C GLU A 410 -2.68 -29.24 -77.20
N GLU A 411 -3.20 -28.57 -78.22
CA GLU A 411 -4.62 -28.42 -78.48
C GLU A 411 -5.15 -29.56 -79.35
N GLN A 412 -6.32 -30.10 -79.03
CA GLN A 412 -7.27 -30.56 -80.04
C GLN A 412 -8.67 -30.73 -79.46
N GLN A 413 -9.63 -30.03 -80.07
CA GLN A 413 -11.04 -30.10 -79.71
C GLN A 413 -11.70 -31.22 -80.51
N HIS A 414 -12.21 -32.24 -79.84
CA HIS A 414 -13.18 -33.16 -80.43
C HIS A 414 -14.59 -32.79 -79.97
N ALA A 415 -15.46 -32.51 -80.93
CA ALA A 415 -16.90 -32.41 -80.71
C ALA A 415 -17.54 -33.80 -80.76
N VAL A 416 -18.37 -34.12 -79.76
CA VAL A 416 -19.60 -34.95 -79.74
C VAL A 416 -20.25 -34.62 -78.38
N GLY A 417 -21.55 -34.41 -78.20
CA GLY A 417 -22.73 -34.51 -79.08
C GLY A 417 -23.94 -34.88 -78.20
N GLU A 418 -25.12 -35.07 -78.79
CA GLU A 418 -26.35 -35.59 -78.16
C GLU A 418 -27.34 -35.87 -79.31
N GLY A 419 -28.24 -36.87 -79.32
CA GLY A 419 -28.53 -38.02 -78.47
C GLY A 419 -29.79 -38.69 -79.07
N SER A 420 -29.69 -39.84 -79.72
CA SER A 420 -29.92 -41.21 -79.20
C SER A 420 -31.37 -41.58 -78.80
N ALA A 421 -31.86 -42.67 -79.40
CA ALA A 421 -33.04 -43.50 -79.10
C ALA A 421 -34.45 -42.90 -79.30
N GLY A 422 -35.41 -43.59 -79.92
CA GLY A 422 -35.40 -44.90 -80.61
C GLY A 422 -36.82 -45.45 -80.85
N GLY A 423 -36.99 -46.51 -81.66
CA GLY A 423 -38.26 -47.27 -81.72
C GLY A 423 -38.69 -47.80 -83.10
N HIS A 424 -38.45 -49.11 -83.33
CA HIS A 424 -39.14 -50.13 -84.16
C HIS A 424 -40.44 -49.73 -84.92
N THR A 425 -40.75 -50.16 -86.16
CA THR A 425 -40.95 -51.54 -86.67
C THR A 425 -41.12 -51.60 -88.20
N SER A 426 -40.91 -52.76 -88.84
CA SER A 426 -41.51 -53.13 -90.16
C SER A 426 -42.85 -53.86 -89.96
N PRO A 427 -43.77 -53.77 -90.95
CA PRO A 427 -44.12 -54.91 -91.83
C PRO A 427 -43.98 -54.52 -93.32
N GLY A 428 -44.15 -55.36 -94.35
CA GLY A 428 -44.80 -56.68 -94.46
C GLY A 428 -45.82 -56.62 -95.63
N GLU A 429 -45.73 -57.55 -96.59
CA GLU A 429 -46.38 -57.52 -97.91
C GLU A 429 -47.93 -57.68 -97.89
N GLU A 430 -48.65 -57.21 -98.92
CA GLU A 430 -49.32 -58.08 -99.92
C GLU A 430 -50.23 -57.39 -100.99
N GLU A 431 -50.26 -58.03 -102.18
CA GLU A 431 -51.31 -58.17 -103.23
C GLU A 431 -51.90 -57.02 -104.11
N HIS A 432 -52.10 -57.41 -105.38
CA HIS A 432 -52.91 -56.79 -106.45
C HIS A 432 -54.42 -57.11 -106.30
N PRO A 433 -55.32 -56.45 -107.07
CA PRO A 433 -55.93 -57.19 -108.19
C PRO A 433 -56.34 -56.39 -109.46
N LYS A 434 -56.01 -56.99 -110.63
CA LYS A 434 -56.87 -57.32 -111.79
C LYS A 434 -57.74 -56.30 -112.56
N GLN A 435 -57.51 -56.33 -113.89
CA GLN A 435 -58.49 -56.45 -115.01
C GLN A 435 -59.35 -55.23 -115.39
N GLY A 436 -59.78 -55.03 -116.65
CA GLY A 436 -59.54 -55.74 -117.92
C GLY A 436 -59.50 -54.73 -119.09
N GLU A 437 -59.02 -54.99 -120.31
CA GLU A 437 -59.32 -56.02 -121.34
C GLU A 437 -60.05 -55.41 -122.55
N GLY A 438 -59.57 -55.76 -123.76
CA GLY A 438 -60.26 -55.55 -125.03
C GLY A 438 -60.03 -54.21 -125.74
N ALA A 439 -60.09 -54.13 -127.07
CA ALA A 439 -60.08 -55.19 -128.09
C ALA A 439 -59.85 -54.56 -129.48
N VAL A 440 -59.11 -55.27 -130.36
CA VAL A 440 -59.29 -55.36 -131.82
C VAL A 440 -59.39 -54.07 -132.67
N GLY A 441 -58.68 -54.04 -133.81
CA GLY A 441 -59.23 -53.39 -135.01
C GLY A 441 -58.21 -52.67 -135.87
N ASP A 442 -57.78 -53.34 -136.93
CA ASP A 442 -57.00 -52.79 -138.03
C ASP A 442 -57.62 -51.51 -138.63
N GLN A 443 -56.84 -50.43 -138.74
CA GLN A 443 -56.96 -49.51 -139.87
C GLN A 443 -55.68 -48.70 -140.10
N GLU A 444 -55.10 -48.85 -141.30
CA GLU A 444 -54.09 -47.92 -141.81
C GLU A 444 -54.76 -46.56 -142.09
N THR A 445 -54.46 -45.54 -141.29
CA THR A 445 -54.76 -44.15 -141.67
C THR A 445 -53.62 -43.23 -141.29
N LEU A 446 -52.93 -42.75 -142.32
CA LEU A 446 -52.41 -41.38 -142.49
C LEU A 446 -51.81 -40.72 -141.23
N GLY A 447 -50.49 -40.53 -141.23
CA GLY A 447 -49.81 -39.69 -140.23
C GLY A 447 -50.44 -38.29 -140.12
N PRO A 448 -50.35 -37.65 -138.94
CA PRO A 448 -51.10 -36.44 -138.63
C PRO A 448 -50.90 -35.35 -139.69
N SER A 449 -51.97 -34.58 -139.95
CA SER A 449 -51.93 -33.47 -140.89
C SER A 449 -50.86 -32.47 -140.48
N ALA A 450 -50.23 -31.79 -141.46
CA ALA A 450 -49.20 -30.79 -141.18
C ALA A 450 -49.69 -29.69 -140.21
N GLU A 451 -50.98 -29.38 -140.24
CA GLU A 451 -51.64 -28.42 -139.34
C GLU A 451 -51.79 -28.97 -137.90
N GLU A 452 -52.03 -30.27 -137.74
CA GLU A 452 -52.12 -30.94 -136.43
C GLU A 452 -50.74 -31.07 -135.78
N ILE A 453 -49.71 -31.36 -136.58
CA ILE A 453 -48.30 -31.36 -136.15
C ILE A 453 -47.90 -29.94 -135.68
N GLN A 454 -48.30 -28.91 -136.42
CA GLN A 454 -48.02 -27.51 -136.07
C GLN A 454 -48.72 -27.11 -134.75
N ALA A 455 -50.01 -27.41 -134.60
CA ALA A 455 -50.76 -27.11 -133.38
C ALA A 455 -50.22 -27.88 -132.15
N ALA A 456 -49.83 -29.15 -132.32
CA ALA A 456 -49.17 -29.92 -131.28
C ALA A 456 -47.80 -29.34 -130.90
N PHE A 457 -47.00 -28.92 -131.88
CA PHE A 457 -45.71 -28.26 -131.64
C PHE A 457 -45.88 -26.92 -130.89
N GLU A 458 -46.84 -26.09 -131.30
CA GLU A 458 -47.16 -24.82 -130.61
C GLU A 458 -47.63 -25.07 -129.17
N LEU A 459 -48.44 -26.10 -128.92
CA LEU A 459 -48.86 -26.49 -127.58
C LEU A 459 -47.71 -27.05 -126.74
N GLU A 460 -46.77 -27.80 -127.33
CA GLU A 460 -45.56 -28.22 -126.63
C GLU A 460 -44.63 -27.05 -126.30
N VAL A 461 -44.45 -26.09 -127.22
CA VAL A 461 -43.68 -24.86 -126.99
C VAL A 461 -44.31 -24.06 -125.86
N TRP A 462 -45.62 -23.81 -125.92
CA TRP A 462 -46.36 -23.14 -124.84
C TRP A 462 -46.23 -23.90 -123.51
N LYS A 463 -46.35 -25.23 -123.50
CA LYS A 463 -46.17 -26.05 -122.29
C LYS A 463 -44.77 -25.92 -121.72
N ARG A 464 -43.72 -25.92 -122.56
CA ARG A 464 -42.32 -25.70 -122.14
C ARG A 464 -42.11 -24.29 -121.58
N GLU A 465 -42.73 -23.28 -122.17
CA GLU A 465 -42.67 -21.89 -121.70
C GLU A 465 -43.42 -21.70 -120.38
N ALA A 466 -44.64 -22.22 -120.24
CA ALA A 466 -45.42 -22.19 -119.01
C ALA A 466 -44.75 -22.99 -117.88
N GLU A 467 -44.18 -24.16 -118.19
CA GLU A 467 -43.40 -24.94 -117.23
C GLU A 467 -42.12 -24.21 -116.81
N LYS A 468 -41.44 -23.52 -117.74
CA LYS A 468 -40.28 -22.66 -117.42
C LYS A 468 -40.70 -21.50 -116.50
N GLN A 469 -41.78 -20.78 -116.82
CA GLN A 469 -42.32 -19.70 -115.99
C GLN A 469 -42.67 -20.20 -114.58
N TRP A 470 -43.37 -21.33 -114.48
CA TRP A 470 -43.70 -21.94 -113.19
C TRP A 470 -42.47 -22.37 -112.39
N ARG A 471 -41.45 -22.95 -113.04
CA ARG A 471 -40.15 -23.28 -112.41
C ARG A 471 -39.33 -22.05 -112.03
N GLU A 472 -39.53 -20.91 -112.70
CA GLU A 472 -38.91 -19.61 -112.35
C GLU A 472 -39.63 -18.98 -111.15
N GLU A 473 -40.97 -18.97 -111.13
CA GLU A 473 -41.75 -18.55 -109.96
C GLU A 473 -41.49 -19.41 -108.71
N LEU A 474 -41.39 -20.73 -108.86
CA LEU A 474 -41.13 -21.62 -107.74
C LEU A 474 -39.74 -21.35 -107.16
N ARG A 475 -38.71 -21.25 -108.02
CA ARG A 475 -37.34 -20.88 -107.58
C ARG A 475 -37.30 -19.50 -106.94
N ALA A 476 -37.98 -18.50 -107.49
CA ALA A 476 -38.05 -17.17 -106.88
C ALA A 476 -38.68 -17.20 -105.46
N ARG A 477 -39.74 -18.00 -105.26
CA ARG A 477 -40.36 -18.21 -103.93
C ARG A 477 -39.47 -19.01 -102.97
N GLU A 478 -38.67 -19.94 -103.48
CA GLU A 478 -37.67 -20.67 -102.68
C GLU A 478 -36.50 -19.76 -102.29
N GLU A 479 -35.97 -18.98 -103.23
CA GLU A 479 -34.92 -17.98 -103.00
C GLU A 479 -35.37 -16.88 -102.02
N GLU A 480 -36.63 -16.40 -102.12
CA GLU A 480 -37.20 -15.46 -101.16
C GLU A 480 -37.26 -16.06 -99.73
N ARG A 481 -37.74 -17.30 -99.60
CA ARG A 481 -37.79 -18.01 -98.30
C ARG A 481 -36.41 -18.28 -97.72
N LEU A 482 -35.46 -18.71 -98.55
CA LEU A 482 -34.06 -18.91 -98.15
C LEU A 482 -33.42 -17.57 -97.73
N SER A 483 -33.67 -16.48 -98.47
CA SER A 483 -33.19 -15.14 -98.12
C SER A 483 -33.71 -14.67 -96.75
N ILE A 484 -35.00 -14.91 -96.45
CA ILE A 484 -35.57 -14.63 -95.12
C ILE A 484 -34.89 -15.47 -94.02
N LEU A 485 -34.72 -16.78 -94.24
CA LEU A 485 -34.05 -17.67 -93.28
C LEU A 485 -32.57 -17.30 -93.07
N GLU A 486 -31.86 -16.93 -94.13
CA GLU A 486 -30.49 -16.42 -94.04
C GLU A 486 -30.42 -15.09 -93.28
N ALA A 487 -31.37 -14.18 -93.50
CA ALA A 487 -31.45 -12.90 -92.79
C ALA A 487 -31.73 -13.11 -91.29
N GLU A 488 -32.66 -14.00 -90.94
CA GLU A 488 -32.91 -14.41 -89.54
C GLU A 488 -31.67 -15.05 -88.91
N TRP A 489 -30.98 -15.93 -89.64
CA TRP A 489 -29.77 -16.59 -89.15
C TRP A 489 -28.63 -15.57 -88.94
N ARG A 490 -28.36 -14.69 -89.91
CA ARG A 490 -27.38 -13.60 -89.80
C ARG A 490 -27.69 -12.67 -88.63
N ASN A 491 -28.96 -12.35 -88.39
CA ASN A 491 -29.38 -11.55 -87.24
C ASN A 491 -29.11 -12.28 -85.90
N ARG A 492 -29.50 -13.56 -85.79
CA ARG A 492 -29.22 -14.37 -84.59
C ARG A 492 -27.72 -14.51 -84.31
N GLU A 493 -26.90 -14.70 -85.35
CA GLU A 493 -25.46 -14.81 -85.20
C GLU A 493 -24.82 -13.47 -84.83
N SER A 494 -25.24 -12.37 -85.46
CA SER A 494 -24.82 -11.01 -85.08
C SER A 494 -25.18 -10.66 -83.63
N LEU A 495 -26.35 -11.09 -83.13
CA LEU A 495 -26.74 -10.92 -81.73
C LEU A 495 -25.86 -11.75 -80.77
N ARG A 496 -25.51 -12.98 -81.14
CA ARG A 496 -24.57 -13.82 -80.37
C ARG A 496 -23.17 -13.18 -80.32
N ASP A 497 -22.65 -12.72 -81.45
CA ASP A 497 -21.36 -12.03 -81.52
C ASP A 497 -21.36 -10.73 -80.71
N ALA A 498 -22.47 -9.98 -80.73
CA ALA A 498 -22.66 -8.81 -79.88
C ALA A 498 -22.66 -9.18 -78.38
N GLU A 499 -23.33 -10.25 -77.98
CA GLU A 499 -23.28 -10.75 -76.59
C GLU A 499 -21.88 -11.23 -76.19
N PHE A 500 -21.19 -11.98 -77.05
CA PHE A 500 -19.85 -12.49 -76.77
C PHE A 500 -18.82 -11.36 -76.69
N SER A 501 -18.88 -10.38 -77.58
CA SER A 501 -18.02 -9.19 -77.54
C SER A 501 -18.30 -8.34 -76.30
N ALA A 502 -19.57 -8.07 -75.96
CA ALA A 502 -19.95 -7.38 -74.73
C ALA A 502 -19.45 -8.10 -73.45
N ARG A 503 -19.55 -9.43 -73.39
CA ARG A 503 -19.00 -10.24 -72.28
C ARG A 503 -17.47 -10.14 -72.24
N ARG A 504 -16.77 -10.24 -73.38
CA ARG A 504 -15.30 -10.07 -73.46
C ARG A 504 -14.85 -8.69 -72.99
N GLU A 505 -15.57 -7.63 -73.37
CA GLU A 505 -15.30 -6.28 -72.86
C GLU A 505 -15.52 -6.17 -71.35
N ALA A 506 -16.59 -6.76 -70.81
CA ALA A 506 -16.86 -6.77 -69.38
C ALA A 506 -15.74 -7.48 -68.60
N TYR A 507 -15.26 -8.62 -69.10
CA TYR A 507 -14.11 -9.31 -68.52
C TYR A 507 -12.82 -8.50 -68.64
N SER A 508 -12.53 -7.88 -69.79
CA SER A 508 -11.35 -7.01 -69.97
C SER A 508 -11.37 -5.81 -68.99
N LYS A 509 -12.53 -5.19 -68.78
CA LYS A 509 -12.75 -4.12 -67.79
C LYS A 509 -12.60 -4.63 -66.35
N LEU A 510 -12.99 -5.86 -66.06
CA LEU A 510 -12.78 -6.50 -64.75
C LEU A 510 -11.30 -6.79 -64.51
N GLU A 511 -10.60 -7.34 -65.50
CA GLU A 511 -9.17 -7.64 -65.43
C GLU A 511 -8.32 -6.38 -65.27
N SER A 512 -8.64 -5.29 -65.97
CA SER A 512 -7.89 -4.03 -65.83
C SER A 512 -8.01 -3.47 -64.41
N ARG A 513 -9.22 -3.48 -63.82
CA ARG A 513 -9.46 -3.12 -62.41
C ARG A 513 -8.73 -4.06 -61.45
N ALA A 514 -8.72 -5.36 -61.71
CA ALA A 514 -7.99 -6.32 -60.88
C ALA A 514 -6.47 -6.07 -60.91
N ARG A 515 -5.89 -5.81 -62.10
CA ARG A 515 -4.48 -5.43 -62.26
C ARG A 515 -4.14 -4.11 -61.56
N GLU A 516 -5.04 -3.13 -61.62
CA GLU A 516 -4.89 -1.84 -60.94
C GLU A 516 -4.88 -2.00 -59.41
N VAL A 517 -5.86 -2.73 -58.85
CA VAL A 517 -5.92 -3.03 -57.40
C VAL A 517 -4.68 -3.80 -56.94
N LEU A 518 -4.19 -4.78 -57.71
CA LEU A 518 -2.95 -5.50 -57.39
C LEU A 518 -1.72 -4.59 -57.38
N LYS A 519 -1.62 -3.66 -58.34
CA LYS A 519 -0.54 -2.65 -58.38
C LYS A 519 -0.60 -1.71 -57.18
N ASP A 520 -1.79 -1.26 -56.81
CA ASP A 520 -2.01 -0.39 -55.65
C ASP A 520 -1.63 -1.09 -54.35
N MET A 521 -2.03 -2.36 -54.17
CA MET A 521 -1.67 -3.16 -53.00
C MET A 521 -0.16 -3.40 -52.93
N ALA A 522 0.48 -3.81 -54.03
CA ALA A 522 1.94 -3.93 -54.08
C ALA A 522 2.67 -2.61 -53.76
N SER A 523 2.12 -1.46 -54.18
CA SER A 523 2.68 -0.15 -53.83
C SER A 523 2.51 0.21 -52.34
N ARG A 524 1.47 -0.30 -51.67
CA ARG A 524 1.24 -0.13 -50.23
C ARG A 524 2.15 -1.06 -49.44
N GLU A 525 2.28 -2.32 -49.85
CA GLU A 525 3.22 -3.29 -49.29
C GLU A 525 4.66 -2.76 -49.35
N ALA A 526 5.12 -2.28 -50.50
CA ALA A 526 6.46 -1.68 -50.63
C ALA A 526 6.69 -0.48 -49.69
N LYS A 527 5.66 0.36 -49.48
CA LYS A 527 5.72 1.48 -48.52
C LYS A 527 5.75 1.02 -47.06
N LEU A 528 4.99 -0.04 -46.73
CA LEU A 528 4.99 -0.63 -45.39
C LEU A 528 6.34 -1.28 -45.07
N VAL A 529 6.90 -2.07 -45.99
CA VAL A 529 8.24 -2.68 -45.84
C VAL A 529 9.30 -1.59 -45.64
N ALA A 530 9.33 -0.54 -46.47
CA ALA A 530 10.27 0.56 -46.29
C ALA A 530 10.10 1.30 -44.94
N ALA A 531 8.86 1.45 -44.46
CA ALA A 531 8.59 2.01 -43.14
C ALA A 531 9.06 1.07 -42.01
N GLU A 532 8.83 -0.24 -42.12
CA GLU A 532 9.30 -1.26 -41.18
C GLU A 532 10.83 -1.32 -41.11
N GLU A 533 11.52 -1.28 -42.25
CA GLU A 533 12.98 -1.20 -42.34
C GLU A 533 13.53 0.07 -41.67
N SER A 534 12.87 1.22 -41.86
CA SER A 534 13.26 2.48 -41.20
C SER A 534 13.07 2.41 -39.67
N LEU A 535 11.99 1.76 -39.20
CA LEU A 535 11.74 1.55 -37.78
C LEU A 535 12.70 0.52 -37.18
N ALA A 536 13.06 -0.54 -37.92
CA ALA A 536 14.06 -1.53 -37.51
C ALA A 536 15.45 -0.89 -37.37
N SER A 537 15.85 -0.09 -38.36
CA SER A 537 17.09 0.71 -38.32
C SER A 537 17.11 1.63 -37.10
N ARG A 538 16.01 2.37 -36.86
CA ARG A 538 15.90 3.28 -35.72
C ARG A 538 15.88 2.57 -34.36
N ARG A 539 15.27 1.39 -34.25
CA ARG A 539 15.32 0.55 -33.05
C ARG A 539 16.76 0.10 -32.77
N ALA A 540 17.46 -0.41 -33.79
CA ALA A 540 18.86 -0.84 -33.65
C ALA A 540 19.81 0.32 -33.30
N GLU A 541 19.54 1.55 -33.77
CA GLU A 541 20.25 2.76 -33.32
C GLU A 541 20.00 3.07 -31.84
N LEU A 542 18.74 3.03 -31.40
CA LEU A 542 18.37 3.30 -30.01
C LEU A 542 18.91 2.22 -29.06
N GLU A 543 18.92 0.95 -29.47
CA GLU A 543 19.54 -0.15 -28.73
C GLU A 543 21.05 0.03 -28.60
N ARG A 544 21.76 0.39 -29.69
CA ARG A 544 23.19 0.71 -29.63
C ARG A 544 23.48 1.91 -28.72
N ALA A 545 22.66 2.96 -28.78
CA ALA A 545 22.80 4.13 -27.92
C ALA A 545 22.49 3.82 -26.44
N ALA A 546 21.53 2.94 -26.16
CA ALA A 546 21.24 2.45 -24.81
C ALA A 546 22.39 1.59 -24.27
N ALA A 547 22.93 0.67 -25.08
CA ALA A 547 24.08 -0.15 -24.71
C ALA A 547 25.34 0.68 -24.43
N ALA A 548 25.60 1.73 -25.25
CA ALA A 548 26.68 2.68 -25.01
C ALA A 548 26.48 3.46 -23.69
N ARG A 549 25.27 3.95 -23.42
CA ARG A 549 24.96 4.62 -22.14
C ARG A 549 25.12 3.69 -20.92
N ILE A 550 24.78 2.41 -21.05
CA ILE A 550 24.97 1.42 -19.98
C ILE A 550 26.48 1.20 -19.75
N SER A 551 27.27 0.99 -20.80
CA SER A 551 28.72 0.76 -20.65
C SER A 551 29.48 2.00 -20.15
N GLU A 552 29.06 3.20 -20.54
CA GLU A 552 29.53 4.48 -20.00
C GLU A 552 29.19 4.62 -18.50
N ALA A 553 27.95 4.31 -18.11
CA ALA A 553 27.51 4.37 -16.72
C ALA A 553 28.25 3.34 -15.85
N GLU A 554 28.42 2.11 -16.31
CA GLU A 554 29.24 1.11 -15.64
C GLU A 554 30.72 1.54 -15.52
N ALA A 555 31.29 2.16 -16.55
CA ALA A 555 32.65 2.69 -16.49
C ALA A 555 32.78 3.88 -15.52
N ALA A 556 31.74 4.69 -15.36
CA ALA A 556 31.66 5.70 -14.30
C ALA A 556 31.57 5.06 -12.91
N VAL A 557 30.72 4.04 -12.72
CA VAL A 557 30.62 3.29 -11.45
C VAL A 557 31.95 2.63 -11.09
N ARG A 558 32.63 1.96 -12.04
CA ARG A 558 33.95 1.34 -11.80
C ARG A 558 35.01 2.37 -11.40
N ARG A 559 35.02 3.56 -12.01
CA ARG A 559 35.93 4.66 -11.61
C ARG A 559 35.64 5.14 -10.19
N LEU A 560 34.37 5.43 -9.88
CA LEU A 560 33.94 5.85 -8.54
C LEU A 560 34.23 4.79 -7.47
N GLN A 561 34.09 3.50 -7.79
CA GLN A 561 34.46 2.40 -6.89
C GLN A 561 35.96 2.43 -6.57
N VAL A 562 36.83 2.52 -7.58
CA VAL A 562 38.30 2.62 -7.39
C VAL A 562 38.67 3.90 -6.63
N GLU A 563 38.01 5.03 -6.90
CA GLU A 563 38.21 6.28 -6.15
C GLU A 563 37.81 6.15 -4.67
N CYS A 564 36.68 5.50 -4.37
CA CYS A 564 36.24 5.22 -3.00
C CYS A 564 37.15 4.21 -2.29
N GLU A 565 37.59 3.14 -2.98
CA GLU A 565 38.54 2.16 -2.44
C GLU A 565 39.87 2.84 -2.08
N HIS A 566 40.41 3.66 -2.98
CA HIS A 566 41.63 4.42 -2.74
C HIS A 566 41.48 5.43 -1.57
N GLN A 567 40.34 6.11 -1.45
CA GLN A 567 40.06 6.97 -0.29
C GLN A 567 40.02 6.16 1.02
N LEU A 568 39.41 4.97 1.02
CA LEU A 568 39.39 4.08 2.19
C LEU A 568 40.79 3.57 2.53
N GLU A 569 41.65 3.29 1.56
CA GLU A 569 43.06 2.93 1.77
C GLU A 569 43.86 4.09 2.38
N LEU A 570 43.69 5.31 1.87
CA LEU A 570 44.33 6.50 2.43
C LEU A 570 43.88 6.76 3.88
N GLU A 571 42.59 6.65 4.17
CA GLU A 571 42.06 6.79 5.53
C GLU A 571 42.50 5.65 6.46
N ARG A 572 42.66 4.42 5.96
CA ARG A 572 43.28 3.32 6.72
C ARG A 572 44.74 3.65 7.06
N HIS A 573 45.54 4.08 6.09
CA HIS A 573 46.93 4.46 6.31
C HIS A 573 47.05 5.61 7.34
N ARG A 574 46.22 6.65 7.21
CA ARG A 574 46.14 7.76 8.17
C ARG A 574 45.79 7.26 9.58
N ASN A 575 44.81 6.36 9.71
CA ASN A 575 44.44 5.77 10.99
C ASN A 575 45.56 4.90 11.58
N GLU A 576 46.31 4.16 10.76
CA GLU A 576 47.49 3.42 11.20
C GLU A 576 48.61 4.36 11.68
N GLU A 577 48.90 5.44 10.96
CA GLU A 577 49.87 6.46 11.37
C GLU A 577 49.46 7.15 12.68
N LEU A 578 48.19 7.53 12.82
CA LEU A 578 47.63 8.09 14.05
C LEU A 578 47.67 7.09 15.20
N ALA A 579 47.40 5.81 14.96
CA ALA A 579 47.52 4.76 15.95
C ALA A 579 48.97 4.57 16.42
N ARG A 580 49.94 4.52 15.50
CA ARG A 580 51.39 4.45 15.82
C ARG A 580 51.87 5.69 16.60
N SER A 581 51.40 6.88 16.21
CA SER A 581 51.70 8.13 16.92
C SER A 581 51.10 8.13 18.33
N ARG A 582 49.86 7.63 18.48
CA ARG A 582 49.18 7.46 19.75
C ARG A 582 49.89 6.47 20.67
N THR A 583 50.26 5.28 20.20
CA THR A 583 50.99 4.31 21.04
C THR A 583 52.34 4.89 21.49
N ALA A 584 53.09 5.55 20.60
CA ALA A 584 54.32 6.22 20.95
C ALA A 584 54.11 7.40 21.95
N ALA A 585 52.94 8.04 21.95
CA ALA A 585 52.57 9.07 22.92
C ALA A 585 52.18 8.45 24.29
N GLU A 586 51.42 7.36 24.28
CA GLU A 586 51.06 6.60 25.49
C GLU A 586 52.31 6.00 26.17
N GLU A 587 53.27 5.48 25.40
CA GLU A 587 54.56 5.01 25.93
C GLU A 587 55.40 6.13 26.54
N ARG A 588 55.47 7.30 25.88
CA ARG A 588 56.13 8.50 26.43
C ARG A 588 55.45 8.99 27.70
N ALA A 589 54.12 8.94 27.75
CA ALA A 589 53.35 9.29 28.95
C ALA A 589 53.59 8.30 30.10
N ARG A 590 53.53 6.99 29.85
CA ARG A 590 53.89 5.95 30.84
C ARG A 590 55.31 6.11 31.36
N SER A 591 56.28 6.38 30.47
CA SER A 591 57.68 6.62 30.87
C SER A 591 57.87 7.95 31.60
N ALA A 592 56.99 8.93 31.42
CA ALA A 592 56.97 10.16 32.22
C ALA A 592 56.36 9.91 33.60
N GLN A 593 55.23 9.19 33.67
CA GLN A 593 54.57 8.83 34.92
C GLN A 593 55.49 7.98 35.81
N ALA A 594 56.09 6.92 35.28
CA ALA A 594 57.02 6.08 36.04
C ALA A 594 58.25 6.85 36.56
N ARG A 595 58.65 7.96 35.90
CA ARG A 595 59.69 8.87 36.42
C ARG A 595 59.16 9.79 37.52
N ALA A 596 57.91 10.25 37.42
CA ALA A 596 57.26 11.01 38.48
C ALA A 596 57.08 10.12 39.73
N ASP A 597 56.50 8.93 39.58
CA ASP A 597 56.29 7.95 40.65
C ASP A 597 57.62 7.60 41.36
N ALA A 598 58.71 7.42 40.60
CA ALA A 598 60.04 7.15 41.16
C ALA A 598 60.64 8.36 41.91
N VAL A 599 60.35 9.59 41.47
CA VAL A 599 60.78 10.82 42.16
C VAL A 599 59.94 11.05 43.42
N GLU A 600 58.65 10.74 43.39
CA GLU A 600 57.77 10.77 44.57
C GLU A 600 58.22 9.75 45.61
N ALA A 601 58.45 8.49 45.22
CA ALA A 601 58.99 7.46 46.11
C ALA A 601 60.35 7.86 46.72
N ALA A 602 61.29 8.39 45.93
CA ALA A 602 62.57 8.88 46.45
C ALA A 602 62.41 10.09 47.40
N PHE A 603 61.37 10.92 47.21
CA PHE A 603 61.04 12.02 48.11
C PHE A 603 60.38 11.53 49.41
N GLU A 604 59.59 10.45 49.36
CA GLU A 604 59.06 9.76 50.54
C GLU A 604 60.18 9.11 51.36
N GLU A 605 61.08 8.35 50.72
CA GLU A 605 62.28 7.78 51.36
C GLU A 605 63.16 8.87 52.00
N TYR A 606 63.33 10.01 51.32
CA TYR A 606 64.02 11.17 51.88
C TYR A 606 63.28 11.74 53.10
N ARG A 607 61.95 11.91 53.02
CA ARG A 607 61.14 12.37 54.18
C ARG A 607 61.22 11.43 55.37
N ASP A 608 61.19 10.13 55.15
CA ASP A 608 61.33 9.13 56.23
C ASP A 608 62.74 9.13 56.83
N SER A 609 63.77 9.28 56.00
CA SER A 609 65.15 9.50 56.47
C SER A 609 65.26 10.76 57.35
N GLN A 610 64.59 11.85 56.96
CA GLN A 610 64.55 13.08 57.77
C GLN A 610 63.75 12.91 59.07
N ARG A 611 62.67 12.11 59.10
CA ARG A 611 61.92 11.78 60.34
C ARG A 611 62.77 11.07 61.39
N HIS A 612 63.80 10.33 60.97
CA HIS A 612 64.71 9.60 61.87
C HIS A 612 66.00 10.37 62.22
N THR A 613 66.18 11.58 61.70
CA THR A 613 67.34 12.42 62.02
C THR A 613 67.25 12.97 63.45
N ASP A 614 68.40 13.16 64.12
CA ASP A 614 68.44 13.64 65.51
C ASP A 614 67.72 14.98 65.71
N GLU A 615 67.69 15.86 64.70
CA GLU A 615 66.91 17.10 64.75
C GLU A 615 65.40 16.82 64.86
N ALA A 616 64.84 15.90 64.06
CA ALA A 616 63.43 15.51 64.15
C ALA A 616 63.10 14.84 65.48
N ARG A 617 64.02 14.01 66.00
CA ARG A 617 63.91 13.41 67.34
C ARG A 617 63.91 14.48 68.44
N LEU A 618 64.82 15.45 68.38
CA LEU A 618 64.88 16.58 69.29
C LEU A 618 63.64 17.47 69.18
N GLN A 619 63.08 17.67 67.98
CA GLN A 619 61.81 18.38 67.80
C GLN A 619 60.61 17.61 68.41
N SER A 620 60.58 16.26 68.32
CA SER A 620 59.57 15.44 69.02
C SER A 620 59.72 15.56 70.53
N GLN A 621 60.92 15.39 71.06
CA GLN A 621 61.22 15.53 72.48
C GLN A 621 60.94 16.95 72.98
N LEU A 622 61.19 17.98 72.18
CA LEU A 622 60.84 19.36 72.50
C LEU A 622 59.32 19.56 72.57
N ARG A 623 58.54 18.96 71.66
CA ARG A 623 57.06 18.98 71.72
C ARG A 623 56.56 18.25 72.96
N GLU A 624 57.07 17.05 73.24
CA GLU A 624 56.75 16.27 74.44
C GLU A 624 57.06 17.05 75.73
N VAL A 625 58.23 17.69 75.81
CA VAL A 625 58.64 18.53 76.95
C VAL A 625 57.80 19.80 77.04
N GLN A 626 57.42 20.43 75.92
CA GLN A 626 56.50 21.57 75.91
C GLN A 626 55.09 21.19 76.36
N ASP A 627 54.58 20.03 75.95
CA ASP A 627 53.27 19.53 76.39
C ASP A 627 53.31 19.12 77.87
N ALA A 628 54.40 18.48 78.32
CA ALA A 628 54.65 18.18 79.74
C ALA A 628 54.79 19.45 80.59
N LEU A 629 55.44 20.49 80.07
CA LEU A 629 55.55 21.80 80.71
C LEU A 629 54.17 22.45 80.84
N ARG A 630 53.39 22.53 79.75
CA ARG A 630 52.00 23.06 79.78
C ARG A 630 51.13 22.28 80.77
N ALA A 631 51.26 20.95 80.82
CA ALA A 631 50.55 20.13 81.80
C ALA A 631 51.03 20.36 83.25
N ALA A 632 52.32 20.63 83.47
CA ALA A 632 52.87 20.97 84.79
C ALA A 632 52.45 22.38 85.25
N GLU A 633 52.44 23.36 84.34
CA GLU A 633 51.94 24.72 84.57
C GLU A 633 50.45 24.70 84.95
N GLU A 634 49.62 23.91 84.25
CA GLU A 634 48.20 23.78 84.57
C GLU A 634 47.98 23.08 85.92
N ARG A 635 48.76 22.03 86.24
CA ARG A 635 48.76 21.42 87.59
C ARG A 635 49.16 22.43 88.66
N ALA A 636 50.15 23.27 88.40
CA ALA A 636 50.58 24.33 89.31
C ALA A 636 49.50 25.41 89.49
N ARG A 637 48.80 25.80 88.41
CA ARG A 637 47.66 26.71 88.45
C ARG A 637 46.55 26.19 89.34
N VAL A 638 46.13 24.93 89.14
CA VAL A 638 45.11 24.26 89.97
C VAL A 638 45.57 24.13 91.43
N ALA A 639 46.84 23.82 91.68
CA ALA A 639 47.39 23.75 93.04
C ALA A 639 47.43 25.13 93.74
N LEU A 640 47.73 26.21 93.02
CA LEU A 640 47.69 27.58 93.53
C LEU A 640 46.26 28.03 93.83
N GLU A 641 45.30 27.72 92.96
CA GLU A 641 43.88 27.93 93.25
C GLU A 641 43.43 27.14 94.49
N GLY A 642 43.82 25.88 94.61
CA GLY A 642 43.57 25.05 95.81
C GLY A 642 44.14 25.67 97.08
N LYS A 643 45.39 26.15 97.02
CA LYS A 643 46.05 26.86 98.14
C LYS A 643 45.35 28.18 98.50
N ALA A 644 44.83 28.92 97.53
CA ALA A 644 44.05 30.12 97.76
C ALA A 644 42.70 29.81 98.44
N ARG A 645 41.98 28.78 97.96
CA ARG A 645 40.73 28.29 98.56
C ARG A 645 40.95 27.81 100.00
N TYR A 646 42.03 27.05 100.26
CA TYR A 646 42.39 26.61 101.61
C TYR A 646 42.74 27.79 102.53
N ARG A 647 43.54 28.76 102.07
CA ARG A 647 43.81 30.00 102.82
C ARG A 647 42.54 30.77 103.15
N GLN A 648 41.58 30.84 102.23
CA GLN A 648 40.29 31.48 102.47
C GLN A 648 39.47 30.72 103.54
N GLN A 649 39.45 29.38 103.50
CA GLN A 649 38.80 28.55 104.51
C GLN A 649 39.42 28.75 105.89
N VAL A 650 40.76 28.70 106.00
CA VAL A 650 41.47 28.99 107.27
C VAL A 650 41.17 30.42 107.75
N GLY A 651 41.13 31.40 106.84
CA GLY A 651 40.75 32.78 107.16
C GLY A 651 39.33 32.91 107.75
N ARG A 652 38.36 32.16 107.22
CA ARG A 652 36.99 32.10 107.77
C ARG A 652 36.98 31.46 109.16
N LEU A 653 37.65 30.32 109.34
CA LEU A 653 37.75 29.65 110.65
C LEU A 653 38.42 30.54 111.71
N VAL A 654 39.44 31.33 111.34
CA VAL A 654 40.06 32.31 112.24
C VAL A 654 39.12 33.48 112.56
N ALA A 655 38.28 33.90 111.62
CA ALA A 655 37.24 34.91 111.88
C ALA A 655 36.16 34.36 112.83
N GLU A 656 35.65 33.16 112.60
CA GLU A 656 34.70 32.47 113.50
C GLU A 656 35.29 32.28 114.90
N ILE A 657 36.56 31.88 115.02
CA ILE A 657 37.24 31.78 116.33
C ILE A 657 37.38 33.16 117.01
N ARG A 658 37.61 34.25 116.25
CA ARG A 658 37.63 35.61 116.80
C ARG A 658 36.25 36.04 117.28
N GLU A 659 35.20 35.78 116.49
CA GLU A 659 33.81 36.05 116.85
C GLU A 659 33.42 35.28 118.12
N LEU A 660 33.66 33.96 118.16
CA LEU A 660 33.42 33.12 119.34
C LEU A 660 34.19 33.60 120.58
N LYS A 661 35.45 34.05 120.43
CA LYS A 661 36.21 34.65 121.54
C LYS A 661 35.60 35.98 122.01
N SER A 662 35.16 36.83 121.08
CA SER A 662 34.53 38.11 121.44
C SER A 662 33.15 37.92 122.10
N ALA A 663 32.35 36.95 121.62
CA ALA A 663 31.10 36.55 122.24
C ALA A 663 31.35 36.05 123.67
N ARG A 664 32.32 35.14 123.87
CA ARG A 664 32.68 34.61 125.19
C ARG A 664 33.23 35.68 126.13
N ALA A 665 33.98 36.66 125.63
CA ALA A 665 34.41 37.82 126.42
C ALA A 665 33.23 38.71 126.83
N SER A 666 32.27 38.96 125.93
CA SER A 666 31.06 39.72 126.24
C SER A 666 30.16 39.00 127.27
N GLU A 667 30.06 37.67 127.21
CA GLU A 667 29.34 36.85 128.17
C GLU A 667 30.01 36.88 129.56
N GLN A 668 31.35 36.80 129.61
CA GLN A 668 32.10 36.99 130.86
C GLN A 668 31.91 38.39 131.46
N GLN A 669 31.85 39.43 130.62
CA GLN A 669 31.64 40.81 131.08
C GLN A 669 30.20 41.06 131.56
N GLN A 670 29.20 40.39 130.97
CA GLN A 670 27.82 40.37 131.47
C GLN A 670 27.70 39.65 132.82
N LEU A 671 28.49 38.61 133.06
CA LEU A 671 28.51 37.92 134.36
C LEU A 671 29.15 38.79 135.46
N LEU A 672 30.19 39.56 135.12
CA LEU A 672 30.81 40.50 136.05
C LEU A 672 29.85 41.66 136.42
N SER A 673 29.15 42.26 135.45
CA SER A 673 28.20 43.34 135.76
C SER A 673 27.05 42.89 136.67
N ARG A 674 26.58 41.63 136.54
CA ARG A 674 25.61 41.03 137.47
C ARG A 674 26.14 40.83 138.89
N LEU A 675 27.45 40.63 139.06
CA LEU A 675 28.10 40.54 140.37
C LEU A 675 28.22 41.92 141.03
N ASP A 676 28.51 42.97 140.26
CA ASP A 676 28.61 44.34 140.76
C ASP A 676 27.25 44.93 141.17
N GLU A 677 26.15 44.60 140.47
CA GLU A 677 24.79 44.94 140.93
C GLU A 677 24.46 44.33 142.31
N ILE A 678 24.97 43.13 142.61
CA ILE A 678 24.72 42.41 143.87
C ILE A 678 25.60 42.97 144.99
N SER A 679 26.83 43.42 144.71
CA SER A 679 27.73 44.02 145.70
C SER A 679 27.25 45.41 146.12
N ALA A 680 26.80 46.25 145.17
CA ALA A 680 26.26 47.59 145.42
C ALA A 680 25.06 47.59 146.39
N ARG A 681 24.16 46.59 146.29
CA ARG A 681 23.00 46.45 147.18
C ARG A 681 23.37 46.16 148.64
N ARG A 682 24.54 45.59 148.94
CA ARG A 682 25.02 45.37 150.32
C ARG A 682 25.75 46.58 150.91
N ALA A 683 26.45 47.35 150.07
CA ALA A 683 27.26 48.49 150.53
C ALA A 683 26.43 49.63 151.17
N ILE A 684 25.19 49.84 150.73
CA ILE A 684 24.32 50.91 151.23
C ILE A 684 23.83 50.61 152.66
N GLY A 685 23.54 49.35 152.99
CA GLY A 685 23.10 48.96 154.34
C GLY A 685 24.16 49.09 155.43
N GLY A 686 25.45 48.92 155.08
CA GLY A 686 26.55 48.98 156.04
C GLY A 686 26.94 50.39 156.52
N ARG A 687 26.69 51.43 155.71
CA ARG A 687 27.19 52.79 155.98
C ARG A 687 26.43 53.54 157.09
N VAL A 688 25.24 53.09 157.47
CA VAL A 688 24.44 53.71 158.55
C VAL A 688 24.93 53.31 159.96
N ALA A 689 25.56 52.14 160.11
CA ALA A 689 26.09 51.69 161.40
C ALA A 689 27.47 52.29 161.74
N ALA A 690 28.30 52.56 160.73
CA ALA A 690 29.69 53.01 160.90
C ALA A 690 29.85 54.44 161.45
N ALA A 691 28.83 55.30 161.33
CA ALA A 691 28.92 56.71 161.70
C ALA A 691 28.84 56.99 163.22
N ARG A 692 28.41 56.03 164.05
CA ARG A 692 28.21 56.24 165.50
C ARG A 692 29.38 55.83 166.39
N THR A 693 30.22 54.88 165.96
CA THR A 693 31.29 54.32 166.80
C THR A 693 32.64 55.00 166.62
N HIS A 694 32.91 55.55 165.42
CA HIS A 694 34.22 56.15 165.10
C HIS A 694 34.48 57.53 165.75
N GLY A 695 33.50 58.12 166.44
CA GLY A 695 33.63 59.43 167.06
C GLY A 695 34.42 59.46 168.38
N GLN A 696 34.66 58.31 169.03
CA GLN A 696 35.14 58.28 170.43
C GLN A 696 36.58 57.75 170.63
N GLU A 697 37.10 56.91 169.74
CA GLU A 697 38.43 56.28 169.93
C GLU A 697 39.59 57.00 169.19
N LEU A 698 39.26 57.85 168.21
CA LEU A 698 40.22 58.63 167.39
C LEU A 698 41.09 59.64 168.17
N GLN A 699 40.90 59.76 169.49
CA GLN A 699 41.68 60.66 170.36
C GLN A 699 42.70 59.96 171.26
N LEU A 700 42.57 58.65 171.55
CA LEU A 700 43.37 58.03 172.64
C LEU A 700 44.62 57.27 172.18
N LEU A 701 44.62 56.65 170.99
CA LEU A 701 45.80 55.95 170.45
C LEU A 701 46.69 56.83 169.52
N ARG A 702 46.47 58.15 169.54
CA ARG A 702 47.21 59.17 168.77
C ARG A 702 48.57 59.55 169.40
N ARG A 703 49.34 58.60 169.96
CA ARG A 703 50.60 58.97 170.65
C ARG A 703 51.69 57.91 170.81
N GLN A 704 51.51 56.68 170.33
CA GLN A 704 52.33 55.55 170.79
C GLN A 704 52.83 54.58 169.69
N LEU A 705 52.68 54.90 168.39
CA LEU A 705 53.17 54.05 167.30
C LEU A 705 53.93 54.78 166.18
N ASP A 706 54.27 56.06 166.39
CA ASP A 706 55.17 56.81 165.50
C ASP A 706 56.66 56.47 165.71
N GLU A 707 57.04 55.80 166.81
CA GLU A 707 58.46 55.53 167.12
C GLU A 707 59.01 54.20 166.58
N LEU A 708 58.19 53.17 166.29
CA LEU A 708 58.69 51.82 165.99
C LEU A 708 57.93 51.03 164.91
N ARG A 709 57.86 51.56 163.68
CA ARG A 709 57.78 50.72 162.46
C ARG A 709 58.73 51.19 161.35
N ALA A 710 60.01 51.25 161.69
CA ALA A 710 61.10 51.05 160.73
C ALA A 710 61.13 49.59 160.22
N ALA A 711 60.07 49.17 159.52
CA ALA A 711 59.98 47.90 158.81
C ALA A 711 58.82 47.89 157.80
N THR A 712 59.14 47.47 156.56
CA THR A 712 58.24 47.06 155.46
C THR A 712 57.38 48.13 154.76
N ALA A 713 57.53 48.16 153.42
CA ALA A 713 56.51 48.05 152.36
C ALA A 713 55.24 48.95 152.32
N LYS A 714 54.60 49.25 151.18
CA LYS A 714 54.95 49.31 149.73
C LYS A 714 53.66 49.76 148.98
N ALA A 715 53.77 50.52 147.87
CA ALA A 715 52.63 50.97 147.01
C ALA A 715 51.65 51.95 147.71
N ALA A 716 50.87 52.83 147.04
CA ALA A 716 50.20 52.76 145.73
C ALA A 716 49.97 54.17 145.11
N GLY A 717 49.01 54.30 144.18
CA GLY A 717 48.68 55.54 143.44
C GLY A 717 48.91 55.40 141.94
N ASP A 718 47.99 55.04 141.03
CA ASP A 718 46.51 55.14 140.88
C ASP A 718 46.03 56.32 139.99
N GLY A 719 45.02 56.02 139.17
CA GLY A 719 44.04 56.97 138.61
C GLY A 719 44.45 57.88 137.44
N GLU A 720 43.52 58.49 136.70
CA GLU A 720 42.06 58.26 136.57
C GLU A 720 41.49 59.05 135.34
N ASP A 721 40.20 58.85 135.07
CA ASP A 721 39.26 59.54 134.14
C ASP A 721 39.17 61.11 134.27
N PRO A 722 38.16 61.87 133.73
CA PRO A 722 37.08 61.62 132.72
C PRO A 722 36.82 62.74 131.65
N ALA A 723 35.90 62.42 130.70
CA ALA A 723 34.80 63.23 130.07
C ALA A 723 34.91 64.72 129.62
N ALA A 724 34.42 65.02 128.38
CA ALA A 724 33.25 65.90 128.06
C ALA A 724 33.19 66.41 126.57
N GLY A 725 31.98 66.63 126.00
CA GLY A 725 31.72 67.75 125.05
C GLY A 725 31.26 67.54 123.57
N SER A 726 29.94 67.57 123.31
CA SER A 726 29.22 68.41 122.29
C SER A 726 29.44 68.38 120.73
N ALA A 727 28.42 67.82 120.03
CA ALA A 727 27.57 68.40 118.94
C ALA A 727 27.97 68.57 117.42
N ALA A 728 26.94 68.33 116.57
CA ALA A 728 26.62 68.83 115.21
C ALA A 728 27.56 68.48 114.02
N ALA A 729 27.16 67.71 112.98
CA ALA A 729 26.17 67.92 111.88
C ALA A 729 26.88 68.29 110.55
N GLU A 730 26.42 67.99 109.32
CA GLU A 730 25.43 67.06 108.71
C GLU A 730 25.90 66.76 107.26
N GLY A 731 25.28 65.97 106.35
CA GLY A 731 24.02 65.20 106.29
C GLY A 731 24.12 64.16 105.13
N LYS A 732 23.40 63.03 105.17
CA LYS A 732 22.18 62.72 104.37
C LYS A 732 22.38 62.58 102.85
N GLU A 733 21.83 61.60 102.13
CA GLU A 733 20.85 60.51 102.39
C GLU A 733 21.13 59.34 101.39
N ASN A 734 21.07 58.04 101.77
CA ASN A 734 19.92 57.11 101.64
C ASN A 734 19.45 56.83 100.18
N LEU A 735 19.07 55.62 99.70
CA LEU A 735 18.64 54.34 100.32
C LEU A 735 18.93 53.08 99.42
N ARG A 736 18.81 51.88 100.03
CA ARG A 736 18.66 50.52 99.43
C ARG A 736 17.22 50.27 98.87
N PRO A 737 16.79 49.05 98.41
CA PRO A 737 17.24 48.13 97.34
C PRO A 737 15.98 47.69 96.49
N PRO A 738 15.61 46.40 96.20
CA PRO A 738 16.28 45.24 95.57
C PRO A 738 15.53 44.64 94.30
N GLN A 739 16.10 43.56 93.73
CA GLN A 739 15.45 42.39 93.08
C GLN A 739 14.92 42.37 91.60
N ARG A 740 15.45 41.37 90.87
CA ARG A 740 14.85 40.43 89.87
C ARG A 740 14.34 40.86 88.47
N GLN A 741 15.11 40.38 87.48
CA GLN A 741 14.70 39.64 86.24
C GLN A 741 14.08 40.33 85.01
N LYS A 742 14.52 39.80 83.85
CA LYS A 742 14.04 39.89 82.44
C LYS A 742 14.56 41.04 81.53
N SER A 743 14.80 40.62 80.28
CA SER A 743 15.01 41.35 79.02
C SER A 743 13.79 42.22 78.64
N PRO A 744 13.83 43.17 77.66
CA PRO A 744 14.60 43.13 76.39
C PRO A 744 15.15 44.48 75.86
N GLY A 745 15.69 44.50 74.62
CA GLY A 745 15.85 45.74 73.82
C GLY A 745 17.23 45.96 73.18
N SER A 746 17.28 45.94 71.86
CA SER A 746 18.37 46.43 70.98
C SER A 746 18.31 47.98 70.86
N PRO A 747 19.20 48.75 70.15
CA PRO A 747 20.02 48.33 68.98
C PRO A 747 21.40 49.02 68.69
N LYS A 748 22.09 48.47 67.66
CA LYS A 748 23.04 49.12 66.69
C LYS A 748 24.36 49.73 67.24
N LEU A 749 25.56 49.32 66.79
CA LEU A 749 26.10 49.55 65.42
C LEU A 749 27.40 48.75 65.14
N ALA A 750 27.43 47.90 64.10
CA ALA A 750 28.62 47.46 63.33
C ALA A 750 28.20 46.55 62.13
N PRO A 751 27.81 47.09 60.95
CA PRO A 751 26.89 46.38 60.05
C PRO A 751 27.46 45.98 58.66
N VAL A 752 28.71 45.51 58.55
CA VAL A 752 29.26 45.02 57.26
C VAL A 752 29.85 43.60 57.38
N ARG A 753 30.78 43.39 58.32
CA ARG A 753 31.44 42.08 58.51
C ARG A 753 30.50 40.93 58.85
N ALA A 754 29.41 41.22 59.57
CA ALA A 754 28.38 40.23 59.88
C ALA A 754 27.60 39.78 58.63
N GLU A 755 27.38 40.68 57.66
CA GLU A 755 26.66 40.33 56.43
C GLU A 755 27.56 39.56 55.45
N ILE A 756 28.86 39.91 55.38
CA ILE A 756 29.86 39.12 54.64
C ILE A 756 29.93 37.69 55.21
N ALA A 757 30.08 37.54 56.53
CA ALA A 757 30.12 36.23 57.18
C ALA A 757 28.85 35.40 56.92
N ARG A 758 27.68 36.04 56.98
CA ARG A 758 26.39 35.41 56.68
C ARG A 758 26.30 34.92 55.23
N LEU A 759 26.65 35.76 54.26
CA LEU A 759 26.60 35.41 52.83
C LEU A 759 27.62 34.32 52.46
N GLU A 760 28.79 34.29 53.10
CA GLU A 760 29.76 33.19 52.95
C GLU A 760 29.22 31.87 53.51
N GLU A 761 28.48 31.90 54.62
CA GLU A 761 27.88 30.73 55.25
C GLU A 761 26.66 30.22 54.44
N GLU A 762 25.87 31.13 53.88
CA GLU A 762 24.72 30.84 52.99
C GLU A 762 25.20 30.26 51.64
N ARG A 763 26.27 30.80 51.04
CA ARG A 763 26.95 30.19 49.88
C ARG A 763 27.44 28.77 50.19
N ARG A 764 28.13 28.58 51.33
CA ARG A 764 28.70 27.29 51.73
C ARG A 764 27.62 26.26 52.02
N ALA A 765 26.48 26.69 52.57
CA ALA A 765 25.30 25.84 52.75
C ALA A 765 24.70 25.43 51.41
N LEU A 766 24.48 26.37 50.48
CA LEU A 766 23.87 26.09 49.17
C LEU A 766 24.72 25.13 48.32
N THR A 767 26.02 25.42 48.12
CA THR A 767 26.93 24.50 47.39
C THR A 767 27.08 23.16 48.12
N GLY A 768 27.06 23.17 49.46
CA GLY A 768 27.14 21.96 50.29
C GLY A 768 25.93 21.02 50.18
N THR A 769 24.79 21.46 49.62
CA THR A 769 23.63 20.58 49.38
C THR A 769 23.73 19.75 48.11
N GLY A 770 24.68 20.03 47.21
CA GLY A 770 24.82 19.32 45.93
C GLY A 770 23.67 19.55 44.92
N MET A 771 22.77 20.50 45.20
CA MET A 771 21.66 20.88 44.31
C MET A 771 21.94 22.15 43.49
N TYR A 772 23.06 22.83 43.77
CA TYR A 772 23.49 24.07 43.09
C TYR A 772 24.96 23.95 42.70
N GLU A 773 25.24 24.00 41.40
CA GLU A 773 26.58 23.98 40.82
C GLU A 773 27.25 25.37 40.88
N GLU A 774 28.58 25.45 40.78
CA GLU A 774 29.32 26.72 40.90
C GLU A 774 28.95 27.77 39.83
N GLY A 775 28.27 27.37 38.75
CA GLY A 775 27.76 28.24 37.70
C GLY A 775 26.28 28.67 37.82
N ASP A 776 25.59 28.33 38.91
CA ASP A 776 24.17 28.70 39.09
C ASP A 776 24.00 30.23 39.21
N PRO A 777 23.03 30.87 38.53
CA PRO A 777 22.79 32.31 38.62
C PRO A 777 22.52 32.82 40.04
N LEU A 778 22.02 31.99 40.96
CA LEU A 778 21.84 32.35 42.37
C LEU A 778 23.18 32.44 43.12
N ILE A 779 24.10 31.50 42.88
CA ILE A 779 25.45 31.52 43.46
C ILE A 779 26.27 32.67 42.86
N ALA A 780 26.17 32.90 41.55
CA ALA A 780 26.84 34.00 40.88
C ALA A 780 26.38 35.39 41.40
N GLU A 781 25.10 35.54 41.76
CA GLU A 781 24.60 36.78 42.37
C GLU A 781 25.10 36.95 43.82
N ILE A 782 25.19 35.88 44.61
CA ILE A 782 25.80 35.93 45.96
C ILE A 782 27.28 36.30 45.89
N ASP A 783 28.04 35.70 44.96
CA ASP A 783 29.46 36.02 44.76
C ASP A 783 29.65 37.47 44.29
N ARG A 784 28.78 37.98 43.41
CA ARG A 784 28.77 39.39 43.00
C ARG A 784 28.50 40.35 44.17
N GLN A 785 27.63 39.97 45.10
CA GLN A 785 27.34 40.75 46.32
C GLN A 785 28.49 40.69 47.33
N LEU A 786 29.10 39.51 47.53
CA LEU A 786 30.31 39.34 48.36
C LEU A 786 31.49 40.18 47.84
N GLU A 787 31.74 40.19 46.53
CA GLU A 787 32.75 41.07 45.93
C GLU A 787 32.43 42.56 46.12
N GLY A 788 31.15 42.94 45.99
CA GLY A 788 30.70 44.31 46.23
C GLY A 788 30.98 44.78 47.67
N LEU A 789 30.64 43.95 48.66
CA LEU A 789 30.87 44.24 50.07
C LEU A 789 32.37 44.20 50.44
N ARG A 790 33.14 43.27 49.89
CA ARG A 790 34.61 43.21 50.09
C ARG A 790 35.33 44.41 49.47
N ARG A 791 34.91 44.91 48.30
CA ARG A 791 35.42 46.19 47.75
C ARG A 791 35.09 47.38 48.65
N ALA A 792 33.93 47.38 49.32
CA ALA A 792 33.54 48.44 50.25
C ALA A 792 34.33 48.41 51.58
N GLU A 793 34.80 47.23 52.03
CA GLU A 793 35.75 47.15 53.17
C GLU A 793 37.19 47.52 52.78
N GLY A 794 37.61 47.26 51.54
CA GLY A 794 38.97 47.57 51.05
C GLY A 794 39.23 49.02 50.67
N ALA A 795 38.25 49.92 50.82
CA ALA A 795 38.31 51.33 50.43
C ALA A 795 38.25 52.30 51.64
N ARG A 796 38.86 51.91 52.77
CA ARG A 796 38.99 52.72 54.00
C ARG A 796 40.38 52.64 54.60
#